data_AF-A0A8J4XAA0-F1
#
_entry.id   AF-A0A8J4XAA0-F1
#
_cell.length_a   1.000
_cell.length_b   1.000
_cell.length_c   1.000
_cell.angle_alpha   90.00
_cell.angle_beta   90.00
_cell.angle_gamma   90.00
#
_symmetry.space_group_name_H-M   'P 1'
#
loop_
_entity.id
_entity.type
_entity.pdbx_description
1 polymer ?
#
loop_
_entity_poly.entity_id
_entity_poly.type
_entity_poly.pdbx_seq_one_letter_code
_entity_poly.pdbx_strand_id
1 'polypeptide(L)'
;RGGPYTHHQSQPAQDCFEDAYDRIPVASKMDLKSSIEECTLALNLLLSNKFTEALDVLRPWYKESVYHALGYSSILVMQAGMTFEHKDIQVAMTAIKESLQTCQKFRKRSSVVDSLSSLVYKHSPNGLKAEEMHAEICYADCLLQYAALTFIQDENMISFIKGGMKIRTSYQIYKDCQSVLNMYEGTDAHIEAFRQFESGVKLGVGSFNLMLSLLPARILRLLEFIGFSGNREFGLAQLREGAESQSLRSILCVLTLLLYHTYVCLILGTGEGNLVEAEALLEPYVHKFPKGAIMLFYTARIAVLHGNFQKAQQKFEECISSQQQWRQVHHLCYWELMWCHSFQQQWREAHRYADLLYRESRWSKAIYVFQKAAILSMMSEDEVKSTGEDIVELFRKVEGLKQRIAGKSIPTEKFAVRKARRYSRAKPVTLVVPALEMMYVWNGFAIVGKRSDVTEALLITIERAEEELRNNPKSGLGVQLDKRQREDGRQKYRMMRITLVLLLSALLLQLGRTAFWQVGAERDSSSFPRPTPPHKAPPPSLLSQECVDEKHTRSSCAKVFCPPWERCINGRCVCKLPYQCPHFGPRVCGLEGRSYTSLCQAQAIACREKRPLFSHYTDLGSCDEPFEVELKGRKGQQVVQFSTDNVNMLVCGSDSWNMAAANVVCKHIENNARGAKAFGKSEFKDIIGVSRVRECVDVRCTGAERTLAECLLYKPHSISDNTSVATVTCYTNEPAVGKVECDGFHCVNEKCVSWEHICDGVDDCGDNSDEMCCTGCQKGAFYCKSGVCLPPYAVRDKIRDCLGGEDEIETVGKSIPQSGSHKEHLESEVWTNSKEDILKIRNHTETLECGIPNMQYVHKTEEELRRRTKRAVWGEEAMPTQIQWHVAVQEDGKVRCSGAYLGGCWVLTAANCVWPKPRSIWIKFSLWKKLSLLSTTDITPVKKIIIHREYNPRTYENNIALIQLVELPQVKECLHPNPAVRPVCVPWSSLQFPPHYTCTVSGWGHDKEGAKVNTLRWANVSLIPNCESYYKERYHKGMMCA
;
A
#
# COMPACT_ATOMS: atom_id res chain seq x y z
N ARG A 1 80.41 7.50 24.93
CA ARG A 1 79.97 6.27 25.64
C ARG A 1 78.46 6.18 25.40
N GLY A 2 77.98 5.65 24.27
CA GLY A 2 78.06 4.25 23.82
C GLY A 2 76.87 3.53 24.45
N GLY A 3 75.87 2.98 23.75
CA GLY A 3 75.66 2.67 22.33
C GLY A 3 74.19 2.25 22.15
N PRO A 4 73.78 1.78 20.96
CA PRO A 4 72.54 2.26 20.34
C PRO A 4 71.44 1.21 20.09
N TYR A 5 70.30 1.74 19.67
CA TYR A 5 69.11 1.11 19.10
C TYR A 5 69.36 0.18 17.90
N THR A 6 68.58 -0.91 17.81
CA THR A 6 68.19 -1.58 16.55
C THR A 6 66.79 -2.18 16.61
N HIS A 7 66.08 -2.07 15.49
CA HIS A 7 64.75 -2.61 15.16
C HIS A 7 64.62 -4.13 15.34
N HIS A 8 63.45 -4.59 15.82
CA HIS A 8 62.94 -5.94 15.56
C HIS A 8 61.50 -5.87 15.03
N GLN A 9 61.30 -6.40 13.81
CA GLN A 9 60.02 -6.89 13.32
C GLN A 9 59.69 -8.20 14.04
N SER A 10 58.47 -8.34 14.56
CA SER A 10 57.91 -9.63 14.98
C SER A 10 56.47 -9.75 14.50
N GLN A 11 56.20 -10.84 13.78
CA GLN A 11 54.89 -11.31 13.32
C GLN A 11 53.85 -11.28 14.46
N PRO A 12 52.56 -10.96 14.20
CA PRO A 12 51.52 -11.23 15.17
C PRO A 12 51.25 -12.74 15.21
N ALA A 13 51.29 -13.25 16.43
CA ALA A 13 51.01 -14.61 16.80
C ALA A 13 49.58 -15.02 16.44
N GLN A 14 49.50 -16.30 16.12
CA GLN A 14 48.34 -17.11 15.91
C GLN A 14 47.60 -17.24 17.26
N ASP A 15 46.61 -16.38 17.51
CA ASP A 15 45.72 -16.55 18.66
C ASP A 15 44.58 -17.50 18.29
N CYS A 16 44.64 -18.66 18.95
CA CYS A 16 43.65 -19.73 18.94
C CYS A 16 42.27 -19.20 19.35
N PHE A 17 41.32 -19.18 18.41
CA PHE A 17 39.91 -19.32 18.77
C PHE A 17 39.66 -20.81 19.00
N GLU A 18 39.71 -21.25 20.26
CA GLU A 18 39.35 -22.60 20.67
C GLU A 18 37.85 -22.88 20.39
N ASP A 19 37.63 -24.07 19.84
CA ASP A 19 36.35 -24.67 19.50
C ASP A 19 35.45 -24.88 20.73
N ALA A 20 34.47 -24.00 20.95
CA ALA A 20 33.46 -24.20 22.00
C ALA A 20 32.26 -25.08 21.56
N TYR A 21 32.26 -25.63 20.34
CA TYR A 21 31.11 -26.39 19.81
C TYR A 21 31.38 -27.85 19.45
N ASP A 22 32.58 -28.37 19.68
CA ASP A 22 32.96 -29.64 19.07
C ASP A 22 32.44 -30.90 19.78
N ARG A 23 31.94 -30.84 21.03
CA ARG A 23 31.38 -32.04 21.70
C ARG A 23 30.29 -31.69 22.70
N ILE A 24 29.03 -31.85 22.30
CA ILE A 24 27.95 -32.15 23.26
C ILE A 24 28.13 -33.63 23.66
N PRO A 25 28.18 -33.99 24.95
CA PRO A 25 28.23 -35.38 25.37
C PRO A 25 26.98 -36.10 24.88
N VAL A 26 27.15 -37.26 24.24
CA VAL A 26 26.04 -38.09 23.72
C VAL A 26 25.04 -38.33 24.86
N ALA A 27 23.86 -37.72 24.75
CA ALA A 27 22.83 -37.86 25.77
C ALA A 27 22.42 -39.34 25.90
N SER A 28 22.40 -39.86 27.12
CA SER A 28 21.94 -41.24 27.41
C SER A 28 20.42 -41.40 27.30
N LYS A 29 19.68 -40.28 27.26
CA LYS A 29 18.22 -40.19 27.06
C LYS A 29 17.88 -38.86 26.37
N MET A 30 17.11 -38.91 25.28
CA MET A 30 16.77 -37.74 24.47
C MET A 30 15.45 -37.09 24.94
N ASP A 31 15.54 -35.98 25.67
CA ASP A 31 14.38 -35.18 26.12
C ASP A 31 14.09 -33.99 25.19
N LEU A 32 12.95 -33.31 25.40
CA LEU A 32 12.52 -32.21 24.53
C LEU A 32 13.55 -31.09 24.44
N LYS A 33 14.16 -30.70 25.55
CA LYS A 33 15.14 -29.60 25.61
C LYS A 33 16.40 -29.95 24.83
N SER A 34 17.01 -31.11 25.12
CA SER A 34 18.21 -31.58 24.39
C SER A 34 17.92 -31.72 22.90
N SER A 35 16.71 -32.16 22.53
CA SER A 35 16.33 -32.26 21.12
C SER A 35 16.22 -30.92 20.39
N ILE A 36 15.82 -29.86 21.10
CA ILE A 36 15.79 -28.51 20.53
C ILE A 36 17.22 -28.01 20.35
N GLU A 37 18.10 -28.22 21.33
CA GLU A 37 19.52 -27.81 21.31
C GLU A 37 20.35 -28.56 20.23
N GLU A 38 20.17 -29.86 20.05
CA GLU A 38 20.87 -30.59 18.98
C GLU A 38 20.36 -30.19 17.58
N CYS A 39 19.05 -30.04 17.42
CA CYS A 39 18.49 -29.60 16.13
C CYS A 39 18.87 -28.17 15.77
N THR A 40 19.07 -27.33 16.77
CA THR A 40 19.67 -26.01 16.63
C THR A 40 21.06 -26.09 16.02
N LEU A 41 21.93 -26.90 16.64
CA LEU A 41 23.30 -27.05 16.18
C LEU A 41 23.30 -27.49 14.71
N ALA A 42 22.44 -28.46 14.37
CA ALA A 42 22.26 -28.90 13.00
C ALA A 42 21.84 -27.76 12.05
N LEU A 43 20.97 -26.83 12.45
CA LEU A 43 20.64 -25.67 11.60
C LEU A 43 21.79 -24.68 11.47
N ASN A 44 22.51 -24.38 12.56
CA ASN A 44 23.67 -23.50 12.47
C ASN A 44 24.73 -24.07 11.51
N LEU A 45 24.93 -25.39 11.54
CA LEU A 45 25.77 -26.11 10.58
C LEU A 45 25.23 -25.96 9.14
N LEU A 46 23.92 -26.12 8.93
CA LEU A 46 23.26 -25.91 7.64
C LEU A 46 23.47 -24.49 7.10
N LEU A 47 23.26 -23.46 7.93
CA LEU A 47 23.42 -22.05 7.58
C LEU A 47 24.89 -21.68 7.31
N SER A 48 25.82 -22.46 7.86
CA SER A 48 27.26 -22.34 7.65
C SER A 48 27.78 -23.23 6.51
N ASN A 49 26.90 -23.79 5.68
CA ASN A 49 27.20 -24.66 4.54
C ASN A 49 27.77 -26.05 4.89
N LYS A 50 27.68 -26.49 6.15
CA LYS A 50 28.16 -27.80 6.63
C LYS A 50 27.02 -28.84 6.62
N PHE A 51 26.52 -29.16 5.43
CA PHE A 51 25.29 -29.94 5.25
C PHE A 51 25.41 -31.40 5.74
N THR A 52 26.57 -32.05 5.56
CA THR A 52 26.78 -33.43 6.04
C THR A 52 26.82 -33.50 7.56
N GLU A 53 27.58 -32.61 8.19
CA GLU A 53 27.67 -32.52 9.66
C GLU A 53 26.29 -32.30 10.28
N ALA A 54 25.46 -31.44 9.68
CA ALA A 54 24.07 -31.25 10.11
C ALA A 54 23.24 -32.54 10.05
N LEU A 55 23.37 -33.34 8.99
CA LEU A 55 22.66 -34.63 8.87
C LEU A 55 23.18 -35.67 9.86
N ASP A 56 24.47 -35.69 10.14
CA ASP A 56 25.09 -36.64 11.06
C ASP A 56 24.71 -36.37 12.52
N VAL A 57 24.48 -35.10 12.90
CA VAL A 57 23.86 -34.74 14.19
C VAL A 57 22.42 -35.28 14.28
N LEU A 58 21.65 -35.19 13.19
CA LEU A 58 20.21 -35.52 13.24
C LEU A 58 19.88 -37.01 13.11
N ARG A 59 20.72 -37.76 12.38
CA ARG A 59 20.49 -39.16 12.01
C ARG A 59 20.36 -40.13 13.19
N PRO A 60 21.07 -40.02 14.32
CA PRO A 60 20.96 -41.00 15.40
C PRO A 60 19.56 -41.04 16.05
N TRP A 61 18.90 -39.90 16.17
CA TRP A 61 17.69 -39.75 16.98
C TRP A 61 16.40 -39.53 16.16
N TYR A 62 16.46 -39.52 14.83
CA TYR A 62 15.30 -39.15 14.00
C TYR A 62 14.08 -40.09 14.12
N LYS A 63 14.25 -41.31 14.67
CA LYS A 63 13.15 -42.25 14.94
C LYS A 63 12.59 -42.17 16.37
N GLU A 64 13.26 -41.43 17.23
CA GLU A 64 13.02 -41.38 18.68
C GLU A 64 12.70 -39.97 19.18
N SER A 65 12.99 -38.91 18.41
CA SER A 65 12.71 -37.52 18.78
C SER A 65 11.98 -36.77 17.66
N VAL A 66 10.92 -36.01 18.02
CA VAL A 66 10.08 -35.29 17.05
C VAL A 66 10.83 -34.19 16.29
N TYR A 67 11.78 -33.53 16.93
CA TYR A 67 12.58 -32.48 16.29
C TYR A 67 13.65 -33.05 15.37
N HIS A 68 14.31 -34.13 15.77
CA HIS A 68 15.27 -34.84 14.92
C HIS A 68 14.59 -35.45 13.70
N ALA A 69 13.40 -36.05 13.91
CA ALA A 69 12.55 -36.57 12.84
C ALA A 69 12.23 -35.49 11.81
N LEU A 70 11.75 -34.33 12.28
CA LEU A 70 11.43 -33.20 11.43
C LEU A 70 12.67 -32.65 10.73
N GLY A 71 13.76 -32.36 11.46
CA GLY A 71 14.98 -31.78 10.91
C GLY A 71 15.61 -32.67 9.83
N TYR A 72 15.79 -33.96 10.13
CA TYR A 72 16.39 -34.92 9.19
C TYR A 72 15.58 -35.04 7.90
N SER A 73 14.26 -35.23 8.03
CA SER A 73 13.37 -35.33 6.87
C SER A 73 13.31 -34.01 6.09
N SER A 74 13.34 -32.85 6.75
CA SER A 74 13.33 -31.53 6.11
C SER A 74 14.55 -31.30 5.22
N ILE A 75 15.74 -31.66 5.69
CA ILE A 75 16.98 -31.54 4.89
C ILE A 75 16.92 -32.44 3.66
N LEU A 76 16.43 -33.68 3.81
CA LEU A 76 16.27 -34.60 2.67
C LEU A 76 15.20 -34.12 1.69
N VAL A 77 14.10 -33.54 2.17
CA VAL A 77 13.07 -32.89 1.33
C VAL A 77 13.67 -31.74 0.54
N MET A 78 14.48 -30.90 1.20
CA MET A 78 15.18 -29.80 0.54
C MET A 78 16.10 -30.31 -0.55
N GLN A 79 16.91 -31.35 -0.28
CA GLN A 79 17.76 -32.00 -1.28
C GLN A 79 16.92 -32.54 -2.45
N ALA A 80 15.85 -33.27 -2.18
CA ALA A 80 14.97 -33.83 -3.22
C ALA A 80 14.28 -32.75 -4.06
N GLY A 81 13.86 -31.65 -3.42
CA GLY A 81 13.32 -30.48 -4.08
C GLY A 81 14.36 -29.85 -5.01
N MET A 82 15.58 -29.63 -4.54
CA MET A 82 16.61 -28.97 -5.34
C MET A 82 17.14 -29.85 -6.49
N THR A 83 17.31 -31.16 -6.28
CA THR A 83 17.86 -32.08 -7.30
C THR A 83 16.82 -32.45 -8.35
N PHE A 84 15.54 -32.52 -7.94
CA PHE A 84 14.43 -33.03 -8.73
C PHE A 84 14.67 -34.45 -9.26
N GLU A 85 15.49 -35.24 -8.54
CA GLU A 85 15.81 -36.62 -8.91
C GLU A 85 14.83 -37.60 -8.26
N HIS A 86 14.32 -38.55 -9.05
CA HIS A 86 13.33 -39.50 -8.55
C HIS A 86 13.85 -40.33 -7.37
N LYS A 87 15.14 -40.66 -7.35
CA LYS A 87 15.80 -41.38 -6.25
C LYS A 87 15.77 -40.57 -4.95
N ASP A 88 16.19 -39.30 -5.01
CA ASP A 88 16.19 -38.42 -3.84
C ASP A 88 14.77 -38.14 -3.34
N ILE A 89 13.81 -37.96 -4.25
CA ILE A 89 12.39 -37.83 -3.92
C ILE A 89 11.87 -39.07 -3.18
N GLN A 90 12.23 -40.29 -3.61
CA GLN A 90 11.85 -41.51 -2.88
C GLN A 90 12.48 -41.57 -1.48
N VAL A 91 13.76 -41.23 -1.35
CA VAL A 91 14.47 -41.21 -0.06
C VAL A 91 13.80 -40.22 0.90
N ALA A 92 13.52 -39.00 0.43
CA ALA A 92 12.84 -37.99 1.23
C ALA A 92 11.40 -38.39 1.60
N MET A 93 10.65 -39.00 0.67
CA MET A 93 9.30 -39.50 0.94
C MET A 93 9.29 -40.59 2.00
N THR A 94 10.25 -41.52 1.97
CA THR A 94 10.41 -42.55 3.01
C THR A 94 10.76 -41.92 4.35
N ALA A 95 11.73 -41.00 4.38
CA ALA A 95 12.12 -40.29 5.60
C ALA A 95 10.94 -39.54 6.23
N ILE A 96 10.14 -38.80 5.46
CA ILE A 96 8.96 -38.11 6.01
C ILE A 96 7.91 -39.09 6.53
N LYS A 97 7.70 -40.26 5.90
CA LYS A 97 6.76 -41.27 6.43
C LYS A 97 7.20 -41.75 7.81
N GLU A 98 8.49 -42.04 7.97
CA GLU A 98 9.08 -42.42 9.26
C GLU A 98 8.98 -41.27 10.27
N SER A 99 9.17 -40.02 9.85
CA SER A 99 9.01 -38.85 10.72
C SER A 99 7.57 -38.65 11.16
N LEU A 100 6.59 -38.81 10.26
CA LEU A 100 5.16 -38.78 10.59
C LEU A 100 4.80 -39.86 11.62
N GLN A 101 5.33 -41.08 11.46
CA GLN A 101 5.14 -42.17 12.43
C GLN A 101 5.76 -41.82 13.78
N THR A 102 6.95 -41.21 13.78
CA THR A 102 7.64 -40.78 14.99
C THR A 102 6.84 -39.70 15.72
N CYS A 103 6.42 -38.63 15.04
CA CYS A 103 5.55 -37.60 15.62
C CYS A 103 4.25 -38.21 16.17
N GLN A 104 3.64 -39.17 15.45
CA GLN A 104 2.41 -39.83 15.90
C GLN A 104 2.56 -40.61 17.22
N LYS A 105 3.76 -41.07 17.59
CA LYS A 105 4.03 -41.73 18.89
C LYS A 105 3.92 -40.76 20.07
N PHE A 106 4.31 -39.50 19.86
CA PHE A 106 4.34 -38.44 20.88
C PHE A 106 3.06 -37.59 20.91
N ARG A 107 2.21 -37.69 19.89
CA ARG A 107 0.89 -37.07 19.90
C ARG A 107 -0.05 -37.79 20.85
N LYS A 108 -0.96 -37.05 21.49
CA LYS A 108 -1.98 -37.60 22.39
C LYS A 108 -2.85 -38.62 21.65
N ARG A 109 -2.89 -39.87 22.12
CA ARG A 109 -3.80 -40.91 21.57
C ARG A 109 -5.25 -40.57 21.94
N SER A 110 -5.97 -39.85 21.09
CA SER A 110 -7.43 -39.84 21.10
C SER A 110 -7.95 -40.83 20.05
N SER A 111 -8.85 -41.69 20.50
CA SER A 111 -9.47 -42.75 19.70
C SER A 111 -10.20 -42.18 18.48
N VAL A 112 -10.24 -42.96 17.41
CA VAL A 112 -10.59 -42.67 16.00
C VAL A 112 -12.02 -42.12 15.77
N VAL A 113 -12.75 -41.59 16.77
CA VAL A 113 -14.16 -41.16 16.61
C VAL A 113 -14.51 -39.76 17.15
N ASP A 114 -13.59 -39.01 17.78
CA ASP A 114 -13.89 -37.64 18.28
C ASP A 114 -13.78 -36.51 17.22
N SER A 115 -13.73 -36.86 15.93
CA SER A 115 -13.57 -35.92 14.81
C SER A 115 -14.74 -34.92 14.58
N LEU A 116 -15.62 -34.74 15.56
CA LEU A 116 -16.80 -33.87 15.51
C LEU A 116 -17.00 -33.00 16.77
N SER A 117 -16.01 -32.78 17.63
CA SER A 117 -16.20 -32.02 18.88
C SER A 117 -15.47 -30.67 18.93
N SER A 118 -16.04 -29.65 18.29
CA SER A 118 -15.77 -28.24 18.61
C SER A 118 -16.28 -27.80 20.00
N LEU A 119 -16.53 -28.76 20.91
CA LEU A 119 -17.28 -28.57 22.15
C LEU A 119 -16.61 -29.16 23.40
N VAL A 120 -15.43 -29.81 23.29
CA VAL A 120 -14.79 -30.51 24.42
C VAL A 120 -13.47 -29.88 24.90
N TYR A 121 -12.88 -28.91 24.18
CA TYR A 121 -11.74 -28.15 24.71
C TYR A 121 -12.08 -27.22 25.89
N LYS A 122 -13.38 -27.03 26.20
CA LYS A 122 -13.81 -26.16 27.31
C LYS A 122 -13.74 -26.80 28.71
N HIS A 123 -13.45 -28.10 28.86
CA HIS A 123 -13.61 -28.77 30.16
C HIS A 123 -12.57 -29.84 30.57
N SER A 124 -11.34 -29.88 30.03
CA SER A 124 -10.33 -30.80 30.58
C SER A 124 -9.41 -30.11 31.62
N PRO A 125 -9.36 -30.56 32.88
CA PRO A 125 -8.50 -30.00 33.94
C PRO A 125 -7.01 -30.41 33.83
N ASN A 126 -6.64 -31.25 32.87
CA ASN A 126 -5.25 -31.66 32.63
C ASN A 126 -4.79 -31.10 31.28
N GLY A 127 -4.05 -30.00 31.30
CA GLY A 127 -3.45 -29.37 30.12
C GLY A 127 -2.53 -30.33 29.32
N LEU A 128 -2.34 -30.05 28.03
CA LEU A 128 -1.40 -30.81 27.20
C LEU A 128 0.02 -30.71 27.75
N LYS A 129 0.80 -31.79 27.66
CA LYS A 129 2.24 -31.73 27.96
C LYS A 129 2.97 -30.98 26.85
N ALA A 130 4.07 -30.30 27.19
CA ALA A 130 4.88 -29.56 26.20
C ALA A 130 5.32 -30.43 25.01
N GLU A 131 5.74 -31.67 25.26
CA GLU A 131 6.11 -32.64 24.21
C GLU A 131 4.96 -32.93 23.23
N GLU A 132 3.72 -33.04 23.73
CA GLU A 132 2.53 -33.28 22.91
C GLU A 132 2.23 -32.06 22.03
N MET A 133 2.37 -30.85 22.57
CA MET A 133 2.20 -29.59 21.83
C MET A 133 3.20 -29.47 20.66
N HIS A 134 4.47 -29.78 20.91
CA HIS A 134 5.49 -29.77 19.86
C HIS A 134 5.31 -30.89 18.83
N ALA A 135 4.82 -32.06 19.25
CA ALA A 135 4.52 -33.16 18.34
C ALA A 135 3.39 -32.81 17.37
N GLU A 136 2.37 -32.06 17.79
CA GLU A 136 1.30 -31.55 16.90
C GLU A 136 1.87 -30.64 15.80
N ILE A 137 2.71 -29.66 16.17
CA ILE A 137 3.37 -28.77 15.20
C ILE A 137 4.26 -29.59 14.26
N CYS A 138 5.16 -30.43 14.79
CA CYS A 138 6.08 -31.21 13.95
C CYS A 138 5.34 -32.18 13.01
N TYR A 139 4.17 -32.68 13.40
CA TYR A 139 3.32 -33.50 12.54
C TYR A 139 2.66 -32.68 11.44
N ALA A 140 2.10 -31.51 11.76
CA ALA A 140 1.56 -30.57 10.77
C ALA A 140 2.64 -30.13 9.78
N ASP A 141 3.87 -29.97 10.27
CA ASP A 141 5.07 -29.62 9.51
C ASP A 141 5.39 -30.72 8.48
N CYS A 142 5.49 -31.97 8.94
CA CYS A 142 5.78 -33.12 8.09
C CYS A 142 4.67 -33.36 7.05
N LEU A 143 3.40 -33.12 7.39
CA LEU A 143 2.28 -33.25 6.45
C LEU A 143 2.38 -32.29 5.27
N LEU A 144 2.83 -31.05 5.50
CA LEU A 144 3.07 -30.06 4.45
C LEU A 144 4.20 -30.49 3.52
N GLN A 145 5.32 -30.93 4.09
CA GLN A 145 6.46 -31.41 3.30
C GLN A 145 6.09 -32.65 2.48
N TYR A 146 5.32 -33.57 3.06
CA TYR A 146 4.80 -34.73 2.36
C TYR A 146 3.88 -34.32 1.19
N ALA A 147 2.99 -33.36 1.42
CA ALA A 147 2.08 -32.87 0.38
C ALA A 147 2.86 -32.24 -0.78
N ALA A 148 3.88 -31.43 -0.47
CA ALA A 148 4.74 -30.81 -1.47
C ALA A 148 5.47 -31.84 -2.33
N LEU A 149 6.11 -32.85 -1.72
CA LEU A 149 6.75 -33.93 -2.48
C LEU A 149 5.75 -34.78 -3.27
N THR A 150 4.54 -35.00 -2.76
CA THR A 150 3.49 -35.74 -3.49
C THR A 150 3.12 -35.04 -4.80
N PHE A 151 3.12 -33.71 -4.84
CA PHE A 151 2.87 -32.95 -6.07
C PHE A 151 4.02 -33.03 -7.08
N ILE A 152 5.24 -33.23 -6.60
CA ILE A 152 6.45 -33.37 -7.42
C ILE A 152 6.57 -34.80 -7.97
N GLN A 153 6.25 -35.81 -7.17
CA GLN A 153 6.49 -37.22 -7.49
C GLN A 153 5.54 -37.80 -8.55
N ASP A 154 4.25 -37.44 -8.51
CA ASP A 154 3.22 -38.19 -9.24
C ASP A 154 2.31 -37.27 -10.07
N GLU A 155 2.14 -37.61 -11.36
CA GLU A 155 1.32 -36.86 -12.32
C GLU A 155 -0.19 -37.15 -12.18
N ASN A 156 -0.56 -38.08 -11.31
CA ASN A 156 -1.94 -38.56 -11.20
C ASN A 156 -2.83 -37.62 -10.36
N MET A 157 -4.07 -37.43 -10.83
CA MET A 157 -5.10 -36.63 -10.15
C MET A 157 -5.39 -37.10 -8.71
N ILE A 158 -5.24 -38.41 -8.46
CA ILE A 158 -5.44 -39.02 -7.13
C ILE A 158 -4.39 -38.49 -6.13
N SER A 159 -3.14 -38.36 -6.57
CA SER A 159 -2.03 -37.86 -5.76
C SER A 159 -2.19 -36.37 -5.46
N PHE A 160 -2.77 -35.61 -6.39
CA PHE A 160 -3.18 -34.22 -6.16
C PHE A 160 -4.24 -34.09 -5.05
N ILE A 161 -5.28 -34.94 -5.06
CA ILE A 161 -6.32 -34.95 -4.01
C ILE A 161 -5.72 -35.34 -2.66
N LYS A 162 -4.86 -36.37 -2.63
CA LYS A 162 -4.16 -36.81 -1.41
C LYS A 162 -3.28 -35.70 -0.82
N GLY A 163 -2.55 -34.96 -1.67
CA GLY A 163 -1.76 -33.79 -1.25
C GLY A 163 -2.64 -32.67 -0.69
N GLY A 164 -3.75 -32.34 -1.36
CA GLY A 164 -4.71 -31.33 -0.90
C GLY A 164 -5.33 -31.65 0.46
N MET A 165 -5.69 -32.92 0.71
CA MET A 165 -6.20 -33.37 2.02
C MET A 165 -5.17 -33.18 3.14
N LYS A 166 -3.89 -33.46 2.88
CA LYS A 166 -2.81 -33.28 3.86
C LYS A 166 -2.59 -31.81 4.23
N ILE A 167 -2.64 -30.92 3.24
CA ILE A 167 -2.58 -29.46 3.48
C ILE A 167 -3.73 -29.02 4.37
N ARG A 168 -4.95 -29.52 4.14
CA ARG A 168 -6.11 -29.23 4.98
C ARG A 168 -5.93 -29.72 6.41
N THR A 169 -5.47 -30.96 6.59
CA THR A 169 -5.19 -31.50 7.93
C THR A 169 -4.15 -30.66 8.66
N SER A 170 -3.06 -30.28 7.98
CA SER A 170 -2.03 -29.42 8.56
C SER A 170 -2.57 -28.05 8.98
N TYR A 171 -3.36 -27.39 8.12
CA TYR A 171 -3.99 -26.11 8.43
C TYR A 171 -4.89 -26.17 9.67
N GLN A 172 -5.70 -27.23 9.79
CA GLN A 172 -6.55 -27.43 10.96
C GLN A 172 -5.73 -27.57 12.24
N ILE A 173 -4.64 -28.35 12.21
CA ILE A 173 -3.75 -28.52 13.38
C ILE A 173 -3.18 -27.18 13.83
N TYR A 174 -2.73 -26.30 12.91
CA TYR A 174 -2.26 -24.96 13.32
C TYR A 174 -3.36 -24.09 13.91
N LYS A 175 -4.59 -24.16 13.40
CA LYS A 175 -5.73 -23.42 13.96
C LYS A 175 -6.06 -23.91 15.38
N ASP A 176 -5.97 -25.21 15.61
CA ASP A 176 -6.15 -25.81 16.93
C ASP A 176 -5.02 -25.39 17.87
N CYS A 177 -3.76 -25.42 17.41
CA CYS A 177 -2.60 -24.94 18.18
C CYS A 177 -2.68 -23.42 18.51
N GLN A 178 -3.19 -22.60 17.60
CA GLN A 178 -3.46 -21.18 17.86
C GLN A 178 -4.52 -20.99 18.94
N SER A 179 -5.57 -21.81 18.92
CA SER A 179 -6.62 -21.75 19.94
C SER A 179 -6.08 -22.13 21.32
N VAL A 180 -5.14 -23.09 21.38
CA VAL A 180 -4.40 -23.41 22.61
C VAL A 180 -3.55 -22.21 23.05
N LEU A 181 -2.81 -21.56 22.14
CA LEU A 181 -1.98 -20.40 22.48
C LEU A 181 -2.80 -19.27 23.13
N ASN A 182 -3.96 -18.94 22.56
CA ASN A 182 -4.84 -17.89 23.08
C ASN A 182 -5.42 -18.20 24.48
N MET A 183 -5.45 -19.48 24.91
CA MET A 183 -5.90 -19.85 26.25
C MET A 183 -4.84 -19.59 27.34
N TYR A 184 -3.58 -19.42 26.97
CA TYR A 184 -2.45 -19.20 27.89
C TYR A 184 -1.99 -17.72 27.94
N GLU A 185 -2.61 -16.82 27.17
CA GLU A 185 -2.36 -15.37 27.24
C GLU A 185 -2.67 -14.83 28.65
N GLY A 186 -1.63 -14.35 29.36
CA GLY A 186 -1.75 -13.76 30.70
C GLY A 186 -1.22 -14.60 31.86
N THR A 187 -0.59 -15.75 31.60
CA THR A 187 0.20 -16.50 32.62
C THR A 187 1.69 -16.28 32.40
N ASP A 188 2.46 -16.19 33.49
CA ASP A 188 3.88 -15.82 33.50
C ASP A 188 4.73 -16.81 32.66
N ALA A 189 4.96 -16.45 31.40
CA ALA A 189 5.44 -17.32 30.33
C ALA A 189 6.96 -17.51 30.36
N HIS A 190 7.49 -17.96 31.50
CA HIS A 190 8.92 -18.15 31.72
C HIS A 190 9.49 -19.50 31.23
N ILE A 191 8.71 -20.31 30.49
CA ILE A 191 9.17 -21.62 30.00
C ILE A 191 9.63 -21.51 28.55
N GLU A 192 10.93 -21.72 28.31
CA GLU A 192 11.58 -21.73 26.99
C GLU A 192 10.84 -22.61 25.96
N ALA A 193 10.33 -23.78 26.36
CA ALA A 193 9.55 -24.66 25.51
C ALA A 193 8.25 -24.00 24.97
N PHE A 194 7.59 -23.15 25.76
CA PHE A 194 6.38 -22.46 25.31
C PHE A 194 6.68 -21.41 24.24
N ARG A 195 7.79 -20.65 24.38
CA ARG A 195 8.25 -19.71 23.34
C ARG A 195 8.56 -20.42 22.02
N GLN A 196 9.14 -21.62 22.09
CA GLN A 196 9.42 -22.47 20.93
C GLN A 196 8.13 -22.96 20.23
N PHE A 197 7.07 -23.23 21.01
CA PHE A 197 5.76 -23.61 20.51
C PHE A 197 5.05 -22.41 19.87
N GLU A 198 4.97 -21.28 20.58
CA GLU A 198 4.37 -20.03 20.11
C GLU A 198 4.93 -19.61 18.75
N SER A 199 6.25 -19.56 18.62
CA SER A 199 6.89 -19.20 17.36
C SER A 199 6.55 -20.18 16.22
N GLY A 200 6.35 -21.47 16.53
CA GLY A 200 5.91 -22.45 15.55
C GLY A 200 4.47 -22.29 15.09
N VAL A 201 3.58 -21.91 16.00
CA VAL A 201 2.21 -21.54 15.66
C VAL A 201 2.22 -20.29 14.78
N LYS A 202 2.93 -19.23 15.19
CA LYS A 202 3.06 -17.98 14.43
C LYS A 202 3.59 -18.20 13.01
N LEU A 203 4.65 -19.01 12.86
CA LEU A 203 5.17 -19.39 11.55
C LEU A 203 4.11 -20.08 10.69
N GLY A 204 3.43 -21.11 11.22
CA GLY A 204 2.45 -21.89 10.48
C GLY A 204 1.22 -21.07 10.10
N VAL A 205 0.58 -20.43 11.08
CA VAL A 205 -0.60 -19.59 10.90
C VAL A 205 -0.29 -18.38 10.01
N GLY A 206 0.84 -17.72 10.25
CA GLY A 206 1.31 -16.59 9.45
C GLY A 206 1.54 -16.97 7.99
N SER A 207 2.26 -18.08 7.75
CA SER A 207 2.51 -18.62 6.42
C SER A 207 1.22 -19.01 5.71
N PHE A 208 0.29 -19.72 6.36
CA PHE A 208 -0.97 -20.09 5.73
C PHE A 208 -1.82 -18.87 5.38
N ASN A 209 -1.95 -17.91 6.29
CA ASN A 209 -2.72 -16.70 6.04
C ASN A 209 -2.13 -15.87 4.89
N LEU A 210 -0.81 -15.71 4.87
CA LEU A 210 -0.09 -15.06 3.80
C LEU A 210 -0.31 -15.82 2.47
N MET A 211 0.00 -17.11 2.42
CA MET A 211 -0.08 -17.90 1.18
C MET A 211 -1.49 -18.03 0.62
N LEU A 212 -2.51 -18.16 1.48
CA LEU A 212 -3.91 -18.15 1.07
C LEU A 212 -4.31 -16.78 0.52
N SER A 213 -3.88 -15.67 1.14
CA SER A 213 -4.19 -14.31 0.67
C SER A 213 -3.66 -14.01 -0.75
N LEU A 214 -2.62 -14.72 -1.19
CA LEU A 214 -2.03 -14.57 -2.54
C LEU A 214 -2.84 -15.29 -3.62
N LEU A 215 -3.83 -16.11 -3.24
CA LEU A 215 -4.71 -16.79 -4.17
C LEU A 215 -5.75 -15.80 -4.74
N PRO A 216 -6.11 -15.89 -6.04
CA PRO A 216 -7.19 -15.12 -6.62
C PRO A 216 -8.51 -15.37 -5.87
N ALA A 217 -9.30 -14.32 -5.70
CA ALA A 217 -10.60 -14.35 -5.00
C ALA A 217 -11.59 -15.43 -5.48
N ARG A 218 -11.43 -15.99 -6.69
CA ARG A 218 -12.23 -17.14 -7.15
C ARG A 218 -11.81 -18.46 -6.51
N ILE A 219 -10.52 -18.67 -6.28
CA ILE A 219 -9.97 -19.87 -5.64
C ILE A 219 -10.15 -19.76 -4.13
N LEU A 220 -9.92 -18.57 -3.54
CA LEU A 220 -10.19 -18.31 -2.12
C LEU A 220 -11.63 -18.68 -1.74
N ARG A 221 -12.64 -18.18 -2.46
CA ARG A 221 -14.04 -18.52 -2.20
C ARG A 221 -14.36 -20.02 -2.23
N LEU A 222 -13.64 -20.81 -3.04
CA LEU A 222 -13.81 -22.27 -3.09
C LEU A 222 -13.13 -22.96 -1.90
N LEU A 223 -11.99 -22.43 -1.45
CA LEU A 223 -11.25 -22.98 -0.31
C LEU A 223 -11.85 -22.55 1.04
N GLU A 224 -12.43 -21.35 1.13
CA GLU A 224 -13.21 -20.86 2.27
C GLU A 224 -14.43 -21.73 2.57
N PHE A 225 -15.08 -22.25 1.53
CA PHE A 225 -16.14 -23.24 1.69
C PHE A 225 -15.67 -24.51 2.41
N ILE A 226 -14.40 -24.87 2.25
CA ILE A 226 -13.77 -26.07 2.84
C ILE A 226 -13.12 -25.75 4.21
N GLY A 227 -13.13 -24.47 4.62
CA GLY A 227 -12.64 -24.01 5.92
C GLY A 227 -11.31 -23.25 5.91
N PHE A 228 -10.74 -22.94 4.74
CA PHE A 228 -9.52 -22.13 4.64
C PHE A 228 -9.83 -20.63 4.57
N SER A 229 -9.29 -19.82 5.47
CA SER A 229 -9.30 -18.36 5.35
C SER A 229 -7.88 -17.80 5.34
N GLY A 230 -7.65 -16.73 4.57
CA GLY A 230 -6.36 -16.07 4.47
C GLY A 230 -6.48 -14.56 4.62
N ASN A 231 -5.85 -14.00 5.66
CA ASN A 231 -5.71 -12.56 5.85
C ASN A 231 -4.22 -12.17 5.72
N ARG A 232 -3.88 -11.36 4.72
CA ARG A 232 -2.51 -10.97 4.42
C ARG A 232 -1.84 -10.20 5.57
N GLU A 233 -2.54 -9.21 6.12
CA GLU A 233 -2.00 -8.32 7.16
C GLU A 233 -1.76 -9.08 8.45
N PHE A 234 -2.73 -9.91 8.84
CA PHE A 234 -2.59 -10.82 9.97
C PHE A 234 -1.44 -11.82 9.73
N GLY A 235 -1.33 -12.37 8.51
CA GLY A 235 -0.25 -13.28 8.15
C GLY A 235 1.14 -12.66 8.30
N LEU A 236 1.31 -11.41 7.84
CA LEU A 236 2.57 -10.66 7.97
C LEU A 236 2.87 -10.29 9.43
N ALA A 237 1.86 -9.86 10.20
CA ALA A 237 2.02 -9.56 11.62
C ALA A 237 2.53 -10.77 12.42
N GLN A 238 1.88 -11.92 12.25
CA GLN A 238 2.28 -13.17 12.91
C GLN A 238 3.70 -13.60 12.53
N LEU A 239 4.10 -13.45 11.25
CA LEU A 239 5.47 -13.76 10.82
C LEU A 239 6.50 -12.79 11.42
N ARG A 240 6.19 -11.50 11.56
CA ARG A 240 7.09 -10.51 12.20
C ARG A 240 7.30 -10.81 13.67
N GLU A 241 6.22 -11.03 14.41
CA GLU A 241 6.31 -11.44 15.82
C GLU A 241 7.07 -12.78 15.97
N GLY A 242 6.83 -13.72 15.05
CA GLY A 242 7.59 -14.97 14.99
C GLY A 242 9.08 -14.75 14.69
N ALA A 243 9.44 -13.78 13.87
CA ALA A 243 10.83 -13.43 13.58
C ALA A 243 11.53 -12.81 14.81
N GLU A 244 10.81 -12.05 15.65
CA GLU A 244 11.37 -11.45 16.87
C GLU A 244 11.54 -12.46 18.02
N SER A 245 10.79 -13.57 18.01
CA SER A 245 10.62 -14.50 19.13
C SER A 245 11.84 -15.33 19.61
N GLN A 246 13.09 -14.99 19.25
CA GLN A 246 14.32 -15.66 19.68
C GLN A 246 14.24 -17.20 19.76
N SER A 247 13.61 -17.84 18.76
CA SER A 247 13.21 -19.24 18.81
C SER A 247 13.90 -20.07 17.73
N LEU A 248 13.56 -21.37 17.74
CA LEU A 248 13.86 -22.33 16.71
C LEU A 248 13.27 -22.00 15.33
N ARG A 249 12.26 -21.15 15.32
CA ARG A 249 11.48 -20.86 14.13
C ARG A 249 11.58 -19.42 13.63
N SER A 250 12.32 -18.56 14.31
CA SER A 250 12.51 -17.16 13.96
C SER A 250 13.13 -16.94 12.57
N ILE A 251 14.28 -17.56 12.26
CA ILE A 251 14.92 -17.41 10.93
C ILE A 251 14.02 -17.92 9.79
N LEU A 252 13.08 -18.81 10.08
CA LEU A 252 12.14 -19.36 9.09
C LEU A 252 11.06 -18.33 8.77
N CYS A 253 10.60 -17.60 9.79
CA CYS A 253 9.72 -16.46 9.60
C CYS A 253 10.44 -15.37 8.79
N VAL A 254 11.71 -15.09 9.11
CA VAL A 254 12.56 -14.17 8.33
C VAL A 254 12.70 -14.61 6.88
N LEU A 255 13.08 -15.87 6.61
CA LEU A 255 13.22 -16.38 5.25
C LEU A 255 11.89 -16.37 4.48
N THR A 256 10.76 -16.58 5.18
CA THR A 256 9.41 -16.46 4.60
C THR A 256 9.08 -15.02 4.22
N LEU A 257 9.41 -14.05 5.09
CA LEU A 257 9.26 -12.62 4.81
C LEU A 257 10.20 -12.16 3.68
N LEU A 258 11.45 -12.62 3.69
CA LEU A 258 12.43 -12.34 2.63
C LEU A 258 11.95 -12.86 1.28
N LEU A 259 11.47 -14.11 1.21
CA LEU A 259 10.83 -14.64 0.01
C LEU A 259 9.67 -13.75 -0.45
N TYR A 260 8.81 -13.37 0.49
CA TYR A 260 7.64 -12.56 0.18
C TYR A 260 8.03 -11.23 -0.46
N HIS A 261 8.93 -10.49 0.18
CA HIS A 261 9.37 -9.17 -0.27
C HIS A 261 10.25 -9.23 -1.53
N THR A 262 11.12 -10.23 -1.69
CA THR A 262 12.13 -10.26 -2.76
C THR A 262 11.70 -11.03 -4.03
N TYR A 263 10.73 -11.93 -3.92
CA TYR A 263 10.27 -12.77 -5.05
C TYR A 263 8.76 -12.75 -5.23
N VAL A 264 7.97 -13.00 -4.18
CA VAL A 264 6.50 -13.15 -4.33
C VAL A 264 5.86 -11.85 -4.83
N CYS A 265 6.19 -10.71 -4.22
CA CYS A 265 5.66 -9.41 -4.63
C CYS A 265 5.98 -9.10 -6.10
N LEU A 266 7.22 -9.38 -6.52
CA LEU A 266 7.69 -9.14 -7.89
C LEU A 266 7.00 -10.06 -8.91
N ILE A 267 6.97 -11.38 -8.66
CA ILE A 267 6.44 -12.37 -9.61
C ILE A 267 4.90 -12.26 -9.72
N LEU A 268 4.23 -11.97 -8.61
CA LEU A 268 2.77 -11.81 -8.61
C LEU A 268 2.32 -10.41 -9.05
N GLY A 269 3.21 -9.41 -9.02
CA GLY A 269 2.89 -8.03 -9.35
C GLY A 269 1.90 -7.41 -8.36
N THR A 270 2.01 -7.79 -7.08
CA THR A 270 1.13 -7.30 -6.00
C THR A 270 1.57 -5.96 -5.41
N GLY A 271 2.71 -5.41 -5.85
CA GLY A 271 3.29 -4.14 -5.40
C GLY A 271 4.83 -4.20 -5.39
N GLU A 272 5.49 -3.10 -5.01
CA GLU A 272 6.92 -3.12 -4.66
C GLU A 272 7.08 -3.80 -3.29
N GLY A 273 8.00 -4.75 -3.18
CA GLY A 273 8.32 -5.38 -1.89
C GLY A 273 8.96 -4.37 -0.94
N ASN A 274 8.80 -4.56 0.37
CA ASN A 274 9.44 -3.72 1.38
C ASN A 274 10.93 -4.13 1.50
N LEU A 275 11.79 -3.49 0.70
CA LEU A 275 13.23 -3.80 0.68
C LEU A 275 13.93 -3.35 1.96
N VAL A 276 13.46 -2.26 2.59
CA VAL A 276 13.99 -1.77 3.87
C VAL A 276 13.81 -2.82 4.97
N GLU A 277 12.60 -3.40 5.04
CA GLU A 277 12.31 -4.49 5.96
C GLU A 277 13.12 -5.75 5.62
N ALA A 278 13.25 -6.09 4.33
CA ALA A 278 14.07 -7.23 3.92
C ALA A 278 15.54 -7.10 4.34
N GLU A 279 16.13 -5.90 4.22
CA GLU A 279 17.50 -5.63 4.67
C GLU A 279 17.63 -5.73 6.18
N ALA A 280 16.73 -5.08 6.93
CA ALA A 280 16.73 -5.11 8.39
C ALA A 280 16.58 -6.54 8.95
N LEU A 281 15.74 -7.37 8.33
CA LEU A 281 15.56 -8.76 8.74
C LEU A 281 16.79 -9.64 8.44
N LEU A 282 17.56 -9.32 7.39
CA LEU A 282 18.71 -10.12 6.94
C LEU A 282 20.00 -9.75 7.68
N GLU A 283 20.18 -8.48 8.02
CA GLU A 283 21.41 -7.91 8.61
C GLU A 283 21.97 -8.73 9.80
N PRO A 284 21.17 -9.12 10.82
CA PRO A 284 21.69 -9.91 11.95
C PRO A 284 22.28 -11.26 11.53
N TYR A 285 21.71 -11.88 10.49
CA TYR A 285 22.14 -13.19 10.01
C TYR A 285 23.34 -13.11 9.07
N VAL A 286 23.51 -12.01 8.36
CA VAL A 286 24.74 -11.74 7.58
C VAL A 286 25.93 -11.58 8.52
N HIS A 287 25.75 -10.91 9.66
CA HIS A 287 26.80 -10.82 10.68
C HIS A 287 27.13 -12.17 11.30
N LYS A 288 26.11 -12.99 11.59
CA LYS A 288 26.29 -14.32 12.20
C LYS A 288 26.86 -15.36 11.23
N PHE A 289 26.46 -15.32 9.96
CA PHE A 289 26.84 -16.30 8.93
C PHE A 289 27.35 -15.60 7.66
N PRO A 290 28.48 -14.88 7.71
CA PRO A 290 28.95 -14.04 6.61
C PRO A 290 29.25 -14.81 5.32
N LYS A 291 29.68 -16.07 5.45
CA LYS A 291 29.94 -16.98 4.32
C LYS A 291 28.78 -17.95 4.01
N GLY A 292 27.67 -17.84 4.75
CA GLY A 292 26.51 -18.71 4.56
C GLY A 292 25.88 -18.48 3.19
N ALA A 293 25.71 -19.54 2.40
CA ALA A 293 25.26 -19.43 1.01
C ALA A 293 23.87 -18.78 0.91
N ILE A 294 22.96 -19.07 1.85
CA ILE A 294 21.61 -18.47 1.91
C ILE A 294 21.68 -16.96 2.16
N MET A 295 22.55 -16.52 3.08
CA MET A 295 22.69 -15.10 3.43
C MET A 295 23.31 -14.31 2.27
N LEU A 296 24.36 -14.86 1.66
CA LEU A 296 24.98 -14.30 0.46
C LEU A 296 23.98 -14.21 -0.71
N PHE A 297 23.16 -15.24 -0.92
CA PHE A 297 22.15 -15.25 -1.97
C PHE A 297 21.09 -14.14 -1.77
N TYR A 298 20.53 -13.99 -0.57
CA TYR A 298 19.55 -12.93 -0.31
C TYR A 298 20.18 -11.54 -0.33
N THR A 299 21.43 -11.39 0.12
CA THR A 299 22.17 -10.12 0.01
C THR A 299 22.34 -9.71 -1.45
N ALA A 300 22.75 -10.66 -2.30
CA ALA A 300 22.87 -10.45 -3.74
C ALA A 300 21.52 -10.12 -4.37
N ARG A 301 20.46 -10.85 -4.00
CA ARG A 301 19.11 -10.64 -4.52
C ARG A 301 18.55 -9.26 -4.17
N ILE A 302 18.74 -8.79 -2.94
CA ILE A 302 18.34 -7.43 -2.54
C ILE A 302 19.11 -6.39 -3.37
N ALA A 303 20.41 -6.60 -3.60
CA ALA A 303 21.20 -5.72 -4.47
C ALA A 303 20.66 -5.69 -5.92
N VAL A 304 20.19 -6.82 -6.47
CA VAL A 304 19.48 -6.86 -7.77
C VAL A 304 18.25 -5.98 -7.75
N LEU A 305 17.42 -6.08 -6.70
CA LEU A 305 16.17 -5.31 -6.58
C LEU A 305 16.41 -3.80 -6.38
N HIS A 306 17.54 -3.42 -5.80
CA HIS A 306 18.03 -2.04 -5.76
C HIS A 306 18.64 -1.56 -7.09
N GLY A 307 18.80 -2.44 -8.09
CA GLY A 307 19.42 -2.11 -9.37
C GLY A 307 20.96 -2.07 -9.33
N ASN A 308 21.58 -2.51 -8.24
CA ASN A 308 23.04 -2.60 -8.10
C ASN A 308 23.54 -3.97 -8.60
N PHE A 309 23.63 -4.11 -9.93
CA PHE A 309 23.97 -5.39 -10.56
C PHE A 309 25.41 -5.82 -10.33
N GLN A 310 26.36 -4.89 -10.17
CA GLN A 310 27.77 -5.20 -9.93
C GLN A 310 27.97 -5.84 -8.55
N LYS A 311 27.39 -5.24 -7.50
CA LYS A 311 27.40 -5.81 -6.15
C LYS A 311 26.68 -7.17 -6.12
N ALA A 312 25.57 -7.28 -6.84
CA ALA A 312 24.83 -8.54 -6.93
C ALA A 312 25.66 -9.65 -7.57
N GLN A 313 26.31 -9.39 -8.71
CA GLN A 313 27.17 -10.35 -9.40
C GLN A 313 28.29 -10.86 -8.49
N GLN A 314 29.04 -9.94 -7.87
CA GLN A 314 30.10 -10.29 -6.93
C GLN A 314 29.61 -11.19 -5.79
N LYS A 315 28.45 -10.87 -5.20
CA LYS A 315 27.88 -11.64 -4.09
C LYS A 315 27.34 -13.01 -4.52
N PHE A 316 26.80 -13.14 -5.73
CA PHE A 316 26.40 -14.45 -6.26
C PHE A 316 27.61 -15.34 -6.57
N GLU A 317 28.71 -14.78 -7.08
CA GLU A 317 29.97 -15.51 -7.28
C GLU A 317 30.58 -15.94 -5.94
N GLU A 318 30.55 -15.06 -4.93
CA GLU A 318 30.96 -15.40 -3.57
C GLU A 318 30.11 -16.56 -3.01
N CYS A 319 28.79 -16.52 -3.22
CA CYS A 319 27.87 -17.60 -2.85
C CYS A 319 28.19 -18.93 -3.55
N ILE A 320 28.57 -18.90 -4.82
CA ILE A 320 29.00 -20.10 -5.56
C ILE A 320 30.31 -20.63 -4.98
N SER A 321 31.24 -19.75 -4.63
CA SER A 321 32.55 -20.15 -4.08
C SER A 321 32.47 -20.66 -2.63
N SER A 322 31.45 -20.28 -1.87
CA SER A 322 31.37 -20.57 -0.43
C SER A 322 31.01 -22.02 -0.09
N GLN A 323 30.51 -22.79 -1.05
CA GLN A 323 30.21 -24.22 -0.89
C GLN A 323 30.25 -24.96 -2.23
N GLN A 324 30.64 -26.23 -2.23
CA GLN A 324 30.67 -27.09 -3.43
C GLN A 324 29.84 -28.37 -3.27
N GLN A 325 29.31 -28.61 -2.07
CA GLN A 325 28.61 -29.84 -1.73
C GLN A 325 27.23 -29.90 -2.42
N TRP A 326 26.51 -28.79 -2.46
CA TRP A 326 25.17 -28.67 -3.03
C TRP A 326 25.20 -27.77 -4.27
N ARG A 327 25.49 -28.38 -5.42
CA ARG A 327 25.56 -27.68 -6.73
C ARG A 327 24.26 -26.99 -7.12
N GLN A 328 23.14 -27.41 -6.56
CA GLN A 328 21.83 -26.82 -6.86
C GLN A 328 21.70 -25.38 -6.35
N VAL A 329 22.42 -25.04 -5.27
CA VAL A 329 22.53 -23.64 -4.85
C VAL A 329 23.27 -22.81 -5.90
N HIS A 330 24.26 -23.39 -6.59
CA HIS A 330 24.90 -22.71 -7.74
C HIS A 330 23.91 -22.49 -8.88
N HIS A 331 23.00 -23.45 -9.13
CA HIS A 331 21.98 -23.28 -10.16
C HIS A 331 21.03 -22.11 -9.85
N LEU A 332 20.70 -21.87 -8.57
CA LEU A 332 19.97 -20.67 -8.17
C LEU A 332 20.75 -19.38 -8.48
N CYS A 333 22.05 -19.36 -8.17
CA CYS A 333 22.93 -18.23 -8.51
C CYS A 333 23.07 -18.04 -10.02
N TYR A 334 23.22 -19.11 -10.81
CA TYR A 334 23.31 -19.05 -12.26
C TYR A 334 22.05 -18.45 -12.88
N TRP A 335 20.87 -18.78 -12.34
CA TRP A 335 19.61 -18.17 -12.76
C TRP A 335 19.59 -16.66 -12.54
N GLU A 336 20.00 -16.21 -11.35
CA GLU A 336 20.04 -14.79 -11.03
C GLU A 336 21.13 -14.05 -11.83
N LEU A 337 22.33 -14.63 -11.95
CA LEU A 337 23.44 -14.08 -12.74
C LEU A 337 23.07 -13.96 -14.23
N MET A 338 22.42 -14.97 -14.80
CA MET A 338 21.89 -14.91 -16.17
C MET A 338 20.98 -13.69 -16.36
N TRP A 339 20.10 -13.40 -15.40
CA TRP A 339 19.24 -12.21 -15.45
C TRP A 339 20.02 -10.92 -15.23
N CYS A 340 20.95 -10.85 -14.27
CA CYS A 340 21.80 -9.67 -14.06
C CYS A 340 22.57 -9.26 -15.33
N HIS A 341 23.14 -10.24 -16.05
CA HIS A 341 23.81 -10.00 -17.33
C HIS A 341 22.81 -9.67 -18.43
N SER A 342 21.65 -10.33 -18.48
CA SER A 342 20.60 -10.03 -19.47
C SER A 342 20.03 -8.61 -19.31
N PHE A 343 19.86 -8.12 -18.07
CA PHE A 343 19.44 -6.76 -17.80
C PHE A 343 20.46 -5.76 -18.38
N GLN A 344 21.75 -6.02 -18.18
CA GLN A 344 22.84 -5.20 -18.73
C GLN A 344 23.15 -5.46 -20.21
N GLN A 345 22.39 -6.30 -20.90
CA GLN A 345 22.62 -6.73 -22.28
C GLN A 345 24.00 -7.37 -22.55
N GLN A 346 24.59 -7.97 -21.51
CA GLN A 346 25.83 -8.74 -21.61
C GLN A 346 25.52 -10.18 -22.06
N TRP A 347 25.08 -10.32 -23.32
CA TRP A 347 24.47 -11.55 -23.83
C TRP A 347 25.40 -12.77 -23.79
N ARG A 348 26.72 -12.59 -23.99
CA ARG A 348 27.71 -13.68 -23.92
C ARG A 348 27.79 -14.33 -22.54
N GLU A 349 27.88 -13.53 -21.48
CA GLU A 349 27.89 -14.06 -20.11
C GLU A 349 26.50 -14.59 -19.70
N ALA A 350 25.43 -13.94 -20.12
CA ALA A 350 24.07 -14.46 -19.91
C ALA A 350 23.89 -15.84 -20.57
N HIS A 351 24.42 -16.04 -21.78
CA HIS A 351 24.40 -17.32 -22.48
C HIS A 351 25.18 -18.41 -21.73
N ARG A 352 26.36 -18.08 -21.19
CA ARG A 352 27.18 -19.01 -20.40
C ARG A 352 26.38 -19.59 -19.23
N TYR A 353 25.71 -18.74 -18.45
CA TYR A 353 24.89 -19.20 -17.33
C TYR A 353 23.63 -19.96 -17.78
N ALA A 354 23.00 -19.55 -18.87
CA ALA A 354 21.88 -20.28 -19.46
C ALA A 354 22.26 -21.70 -19.93
N ASP A 355 23.47 -21.86 -20.48
CA ASP A 355 24.02 -23.15 -20.91
C ASP A 355 24.37 -24.05 -19.71
N LEU A 356 24.98 -23.50 -18.66
CA LEU A 356 25.22 -24.22 -17.40
C LEU A 356 23.91 -24.75 -16.80
N LEU A 357 22.88 -23.91 -16.73
CA LEU A 357 21.54 -24.31 -16.27
C LEU A 357 20.94 -25.43 -17.12
N TYR A 358 21.06 -25.34 -18.44
CA TYR A 358 20.56 -26.36 -19.35
C TYR A 358 21.27 -27.72 -19.17
N ARG A 359 22.60 -27.70 -19.03
CA ARG A 359 23.42 -28.91 -18.91
C ARG A 359 23.28 -29.59 -17.55
N GLU A 360 23.29 -28.78 -16.48
CA GLU A 360 23.40 -29.31 -15.12
C GLU A 360 22.06 -29.42 -14.40
N SER A 361 21.10 -28.52 -14.65
CA SER A 361 19.84 -28.49 -13.90
C SER A 361 18.73 -29.31 -14.57
N ARG A 362 17.94 -29.99 -13.75
CA ARG A 362 16.77 -30.78 -14.17
C ARG A 362 15.43 -30.08 -13.92
N TRP A 363 15.44 -28.93 -13.25
CA TRP A 363 14.24 -28.30 -12.72
C TRP A 363 13.26 -27.80 -13.79
N SER A 364 13.74 -27.11 -14.83
CA SER A 364 12.89 -26.67 -15.95
C SER A 364 13.66 -26.57 -17.26
N LYS A 365 14.04 -27.74 -17.80
CA LYS A 365 14.83 -27.84 -19.04
C LYS A 365 14.20 -27.10 -20.23
N ALA A 366 12.87 -27.11 -20.34
CA ALA A 366 12.18 -26.37 -21.40
C ALA A 366 12.39 -24.85 -21.28
N ILE A 367 12.39 -24.28 -20.07
CA ILE A 367 12.67 -22.85 -19.86
C ILE A 367 14.14 -22.55 -20.11
N TYR A 368 15.06 -23.37 -19.59
CA TYR A 368 16.50 -23.13 -19.79
C TYR A 368 16.89 -23.15 -21.27
N VAL A 369 16.38 -24.11 -22.06
CA VAL A 369 16.62 -24.14 -23.51
C VAL A 369 15.97 -22.96 -24.22
N PHE A 370 14.74 -22.61 -23.87
CA PHE A 370 14.08 -21.45 -24.46
C PHE A 370 14.85 -20.15 -24.17
N GLN A 371 15.29 -19.97 -22.92
CA GLN A 371 16.05 -18.79 -22.50
C GLN A 371 17.42 -18.73 -23.18
N LYS A 372 18.12 -19.88 -23.28
CA LYS A 372 19.38 -19.99 -24.04
C LYS A 372 19.18 -19.57 -25.50
N ALA A 373 18.16 -20.11 -26.18
CA ALA A 373 17.84 -19.75 -27.57
C ALA A 373 17.42 -18.27 -27.70
N ALA A 374 16.67 -17.75 -26.74
CA ALA A 374 16.24 -16.36 -26.69
C ALA A 374 17.42 -15.40 -26.51
N ILE A 375 18.40 -15.72 -25.66
CA ILE A 375 19.63 -14.94 -25.46
C ILE A 375 20.49 -14.99 -26.73
N LEU A 376 20.69 -16.16 -27.34
CA LEU A 376 21.43 -16.28 -28.61
C LEU A 376 20.80 -15.46 -29.74
N SER A 377 19.46 -15.32 -29.74
CA SER A 377 18.75 -14.50 -30.73
C SER A 377 18.99 -12.99 -30.54
N MET A 378 19.55 -12.55 -29.42
CA MET A 378 19.91 -11.15 -29.17
C MET A 378 21.40 -10.85 -29.44
N MET A 379 22.20 -11.87 -29.78
CA MET A 379 23.64 -11.77 -30.05
C MET A 379 23.92 -11.46 -31.52
N SER A 380 25.12 -10.96 -31.82
CA SER A 380 25.57 -10.79 -33.21
C SER A 380 25.82 -12.14 -33.90
N GLU A 381 25.74 -12.19 -35.23
CA GLU A 381 25.94 -13.44 -35.98
C GLU A 381 27.32 -14.07 -35.74
N ASP A 382 28.37 -13.26 -35.59
CA ASP A 382 29.73 -13.75 -35.35
C ASP A 382 29.87 -14.35 -33.95
N GLU A 383 29.22 -13.75 -32.95
CA GLU A 383 29.18 -14.32 -31.61
C GLU A 383 28.40 -15.63 -31.58
N VAL A 384 27.26 -15.73 -32.27
CA VAL A 384 26.49 -16.98 -32.39
C VAL A 384 27.33 -18.08 -33.04
N LYS A 385 28.03 -17.79 -34.15
CA LYS A 385 28.93 -18.75 -34.81
C LYS A 385 30.02 -19.25 -33.86
N SER A 386 30.56 -18.39 -33.01
CA SER A 386 31.59 -18.78 -32.02
C SER A 386 31.10 -19.79 -30.98
N THR A 387 29.79 -19.87 -30.73
CA THR A 387 29.20 -20.84 -29.80
C THR A 387 29.00 -22.23 -30.41
N GLY A 388 28.93 -22.34 -31.74
CA GLY A 388 28.62 -23.59 -32.45
C GLY A 388 27.17 -24.07 -32.31
N GLU A 389 26.26 -23.24 -31.79
CA GLU A 389 24.87 -23.59 -31.52
C GLU A 389 23.93 -23.15 -32.66
N ASP A 390 22.88 -23.94 -32.92
CA ASP A 390 21.80 -23.59 -33.86
C ASP A 390 20.55 -23.12 -33.11
N ILE A 391 20.22 -21.83 -33.28
CA ILE A 391 19.07 -21.17 -32.63
C ILE A 391 17.74 -21.88 -32.98
N VAL A 392 17.56 -22.26 -34.24
CA VAL A 392 16.32 -22.89 -34.72
C VAL A 392 16.18 -24.29 -34.13
N GLU A 393 17.26 -25.05 -34.08
CA GLU A 393 17.27 -26.38 -33.46
C GLU A 393 16.96 -26.30 -31.96
N LEU A 394 17.53 -25.33 -31.24
CA LEU A 394 17.26 -25.11 -29.83
C LEU A 394 15.77 -24.80 -29.59
N PHE A 395 15.14 -23.91 -30.37
CA PHE A 395 13.70 -23.67 -30.25
C PHE A 395 12.87 -24.92 -30.55
N ARG A 396 13.26 -25.74 -31.53
CA ARG A 396 12.55 -27.00 -31.85
C ARG A 396 12.61 -28.02 -30.72
N LYS A 397 13.68 -28.04 -29.92
CA LYS A 397 13.82 -28.93 -28.75
C LYS A 397 12.86 -28.61 -27.59
N VAL A 398 12.41 -27.36 -27.46
CA VAL A 398 11.62 -26.87 -26.31
C VAL A 398 10.35 -27.68 -26.05
N GLU A 399 9.61 -28.09 -27.11
CA GLU A 399 8.36 -28.84 -26.96
C GLU A 399 8.56 -30.23 -26.34
N GLY A 400 9.67 -30.90 -26.67
CA GLY A 400 10.02 -32.23 -26.15
C GLY A 400 10.53 -32.21 -24.70
N LEU A 401 10.93 -31.06 -24.17
CA LEU A 401 11.50 -30.92 -22.83
C LEU A 401 10.49 -30.49 -21.75
N LYS A 402 9.21 -30.32 -22.14
CA LYS A 402 8.14 -29.84 -21.27
C LYS A 402 7.83 -30.85 -20.17
N GLN A 403 7.85 -30.40 -18.92
CA GLN A 403 7.54 -31.20 -17.74
C GLN A 403 6.08 -31.00 -17.30
N ARG A 404 5.59 -31.93 -16.48
CA ARG A 404 4.26 -31.86 -15.86
C ARG A 404 4.43 -31.99 -14.35
N ILE A 405 3.76 -31.11 -13.60
CA ILE A 405 3.67 -31.19 -12.15
C ILE A 405 2.19 -31.33 -11.79
N ALA A 406 1.83 -32.32 -10.97
CA ALA A 406 0.45 -32.68 -10.67
C ALA A 406 -0.46 -32.85 -11.92
N GLY A 407 0.07 -33.53 -12.95
CA GLY A 407 -0.66 -33.82 -14.20
C GLY A 407 -0.91 -32.61 -15.11
N LYS A 408 -0.42 -31.42 -14.75
CA LYS A 408 -0.51 -30.19 -15.55
C LYS A 408 0.88 -29.72 -15.95
N SER A 409 1.05 -29.35 -17.21
CA SER A 409 2.29 -28.70 -17.66
C SER A 409 2.42 -27.30 -17.09
N ILE A 410 3.64 -26.92 -16.69
CA ILE A 410 4.03 -25.64 -16.08
C ILE A 410 3.64 -24.46 -17.01
N PRO A 411 3.13 -23.31 -16.50
CA PRO A 411 2.51 -22.27 -17.33
C PRO A 411 3.55 -21.55 -18.17
N THR A 412 4.69 -21.27 -17.57
CA THR A 412 5.84 -20.65 -18.21
C THR A 412 6.37 -21.57 -19.30
N GLU A 413 6.46 -22.88 -19.06
CA GLU A 413 6.82 -23.84 -20.11
C GLU A 413 5.79 -23.89 -21.23
N LYS A 414 4.48 -23.84 -20.93
CA LYS A 414 3.44 -23.73 -21.97
C LYS A 414 3.60 -22.48 -22.82
N PHE A 415 3.97 -21.36 -22.20
CA PHE A 415 4.25 -20.10 -22.91
C PHE A 415 5.48 -20.26 -23.82
N ALA A 416 6.59 -20.77 -23.28
CA ALA A 416 7.82 -21.03 -24.04
C ALA A 416 7.57 -21.98 -25.22
N VAL A 417 6.88 -23.10 -25.01
CA VAL A 417 6.50 -24.04 -26.07
C VAL A 417 5.63 -23.37 -27.14
N ARG A 418 4.63 -22.57 -26.74
CA ARG A 418 3.77 -21.86 -27.69
C ARG A 418 4.56 -20.90 -28.56
N LYS A 419 5.55 -20.20 -28.00
CA LYS A 419 6.43 -19.28 -28.74
C LYS A 419 7.40 -20.05 -29.64
N ALA A 420 7.98 -21.12 -29.14
CA ALA A 420 8.93 -21.98 -29.85
C ALA A 420 8.31 -22.67 -31.09
N ARG A 421 7.00 -22.96 -31.08
CA ARG A 421 6.26 -23.54 -32.23
C ARG A 421 6.38 -22.74 -33.53
N ARG A 422 6.74 -21.45 -33.47
CA ARG A 422 7.03 -20.64 -34.66
C ARG A 422 8.22 -21.16 -35.47
N TYR A 423 9.10 -21.94 -34.86
CA TYR A 423 10.28 -22.55 -35.48
C TYR A 423 10.06 -23.99 -35.97
N SER A 424 8.87 -24.56 -35.75
CA SER A 424 8.56 -25.96 -36.12
C SER A 424 8.37 -26.18 -37.64
N ARG A 425 8.11 -25.11 -38.42
CA ARG A 425 7.94 -25.21 -39.88
C ARG A 425 9.31 -25.25 -40.58
N ALA A 426 9.34 -25.74 -41.83
CA ALA A 426 10.55 -25.79 -42.66
C ALA A 426 11.17 -24.39 -42.87
N LYS A 427 10.34 -23.37 -43.07
CA LYS A 427 10.74 -21.96 -42.99
C LYS A 427 10.33 -21.39 -41.63
N PRO A 428 11.26 -21.22 -40.67
CA PRO A 428 10.94 -20.74 -39.33
C PRO A 428 10.53 -19.26 -39.35
N VAL A 429 9.64 -18.87 -38.44
CA VAL A 429 9.29 -17.47 -38.22
C VAL A 429 9.98 -16.99 -36.94
N THR A 430 10.96 -16.10 -37.09
CA THR A 430 11.79 -15.61 -35.98
C THR A 430 11.00 -14.79 -34.97
N LEU A 431 11.40 -14.88 -33.71
CA LEU A 431 10.97 -13.99 -32.64
C LEU A 431 11.82 -12.71 -32.71
N VAL A 432 11.21 -11.56 -32.45
CA VAL A 432 11.85 -10.25 -32.63
C VAL A 432 12.81 -9.94 -31.48
N VAL A 433 12.29 -9.86 -30.25
CA VAL A 433 13.10 -9.60 -29.03
C VAL A 433 12.79 -10.63 -27.94
N PRO A 434 13.06 -11.93 -28.18
CA PRO A 434 12.59 -13.01 -27.30
C PRO A 434 13.11 -12.93 -25.86
N ALA A 435 14.34 -12.43 -25.64
CA ALA A 435 14.87 -12.25 -24.29
C ALA A 435 14.11 -11.16 -23.51
N LEU A 436 13.75 -10.06 -24.18
CA LEU A 436 12.99 -8.96 -23.57
C LEU A 436 11.51 -9.34 -23.34
N GLU A 437 10.92 -10.14 -24.23
CA GLU A 437 9.61 -10.75 -23.98
C GLU A 437 9.63 -11.60 -22.71
N MET A 438 10.70 -12.37 -22.48
CA MET A 438 10.83 -13.17 -21.27
C MET A 438 11.08 -12.30 -20.03
N MET A 439 11.87 -11.23 -20.17
CA MET A 439 12.05 -10.22 -19.13
C MET A 439 10.71 -9.63 -18.68
N TYR A 440 9.79 -9.38 -19.61
CA TYR A 440 8.42 -8.95 -19.30
C TYR A 440 7.63 -10.00 -18.52
N VAL A 441 7.70 -11.28 -18.93
CA VAL A 441 6.99 -12.38 -18.25
C VAL A 441 7.39 -12.51 -16.79
N TRP A 442 8.67 -12.29 -16.48
CA TRP A 442 9.23 -12.34 -15.13
C TRP A 442 9.19 -11.02 -14.36
N ASN A 443 8.51 -10.00 -14.90
CA ASN A 443 8.43 -8.66 -14.32
C ASN A 443 9.81 -7.99 -14.11
N GLY A 444 10.79 -8.31 -14.96
CA GLY A 444 12.14 -7.76 -14.91
C GLY A 444 12.20 -6.25 -15.21
N PHE A 445 11.20 -5.71 -15.91
CA PHE A 445 11.13 -4.26 -16.17
C PHE A 445 10.97 -3.42 -14.90
N ALA A 446 10.38 -3.99 -13.83
CA ALA A 446 10.31 -3.33 -12.53
C ALA A 446 11.69 -3.19 -11.87
N ILE A 447 12.64 -4.06 -12.22
CA ILE A 447 14.03 -4.04 -11.73
C ILE A 447 14.86 -3.05 -12.57
N VAL A 448 14.84 -3.19 -13.91
CA VAL A 448 15.64 -2.31 -14.78
C VAL A 448 15.21 -0.85 -14.68
N GLY A 449 13.93 -0.59 -14.40
CA GLY A 449 13.40 0.76 -14.20
C GLY A 449 14.01 1.52 -13.02
N LYS A 450 14.76 0.86 -12.13
CA LYS A 450 15.55 1.52 -11.07
C LYS A 450 16.87 2.13 -11.59
N ARG A 451 17.30 1.78 -12.81
CA ARG A 451 18.52 2.26 -13.48
C ARG A 451 18.19 2.83 -14.86
N SER A 452 18.36 4.14 -15.04
CA SER A 452 18.03 4.84 -16.29
C SER A 452 18.90 4.39 -17.46
N ASP A 453 20.21 4.21 -17.24
CA ASP A 453 21.18 3.81 -18.27
C ASP A 453 20.83 2.45 -18.91
N VAL A 454 20.45 1.47 -18.08
CA VAL A 454 20.02 0.15 -18.57
C VAL A 454 18.68 0.23 -19.28
N THR A 455 17.74 1.03 -18.75
CA THR A 455 16.41 1.20 -19.35
C THR A 455 16.50 1.84 -20.73
N GLU A 456 17.33 2.86 -20.88
CA GLU A 456 17.58 3.55 -22.15
C GLU A 456 18.21 2.61 -23.18
N ALA A 457 19.21 1.84 -22.80
CA ALA A 457 19.83 0.84 -23.69
C ALA A 457 18.80 -0.20 -24.18
N LEU A 458 17.87 -0.63 -23.31
CA LEU A 458 16.81 -1.57 -23.69
C LEU A 458 15.79 -0.92 -24.63
N LEU A 459 15.47 0.36 -24.42
CA LEU A 459 14.60 1.13 -25.29
C LEU A 459 15.17 1.24 -26.70
N ILE A 460 16.45 1.58 -26.83
CA ILE A 460 17.15 1.64 -28.13
C ILE A 460 17.04 0.30 -28.88
N THR A 461 17.17 -0.83 -28.16
CA THR A 461 17.03 -2.17 -28.75
C THR A 461 15.60 -2.42 -29.27
N ILE A 462 14.59 -1.96 -28.53
CA ILE A 462 13.18 -2.10 -28.92
C ILE A 462 12.86 -1.19 -30.11
N GLU A 463 13.33 0.05 -30.10
CA GLU A 463 13.11 1.02 -31.19
C GLU A 463 13.74 0.56 -32.49
N ARG A 464 14.97 0.02 -32.44
CA ARG A 464 15.63 -0.59 -33.60
C ARG A 464 14.83 -1.75 -34.16
N ALA A 465 14.36 -2.65 -33.28
CA ALA A 465 13.53 -3.77 -33.68
C ALA A 465 12.18 -3.33 -34.29
N GLU A 466 11.60 -2.24 -33.78
CA GLU A 466 10.38 -1.65 -34.36
C GLU A 466 10.64 -1.07 -35.76
N GLU A 467 11.75 -0.37 -35.95
CA GLU A 467 12.14 0.20 -37.25
C GLU A 467 12.37 -0.89 -38.30
N GLU A 468 13.07 -1.97 -37.95
CA GLU A 468 13.25 -3.14 -38.82
C GLU A 468 11.92 -3.77 -39.26
N LEU A 469 10.94 -3.84 -38.34
CA LEU A 469 9.60 -4.33 -38.64
C LEU A 469 8.83 -3.40 -39.59
N ARG A 470 8.94 -2.08 -39.40
CA ARG A 470 8.30 -1.08 -40.27
C ARG A 470 8.87 -1.11 -41.69
N ASN A 471 10.18 -1.29 -41.81
CA ASN A 471 10.89 -1.29 -43.09
C ASN A 471 10.71 -2.61 -43.87
N ASN A 472 10.29 -3.70 -43.24
CA ASN A 472 10.16 -5.01 -43.91
C ASN A 472 8.80 -5.71 -43.70
N PRO A 473 7.68 -5.13 -44.17
CA PRO A 473 6.32 -5.63 -43.93
C PRO A 473 6.00 -6.96 -44.64
N LYS A 474 6.78 -7.36 -45.66
CA LYS A 474 6.58 -8.60 -46.45
C LYS A 474 7.28 -9.85 -45.89
N SER A 475 8.04 -9.72 -44.80
CA SER A 475 8.86 -10.79 -44.21
C SER A 475 8.07 -11.94 -43.54
N GLY A 476 6.74 -11.93 -43.57
CA GLY A 476 5.95 -12.89 -42.78
C GLY A 476 6.03 -12.63 -41.26
N LEU A 477 6.74 -11.57 -40.83
CA LEU A 477 6.59 -10.91 -39.53
C LEU A 477 5.31 -10.05 -39.45
N GLY A 478 4.34 -10.34 -40.32
CA GLY A 478 2.99 -9.79 -40.25
C GLY A 478 2.44 -10.03 -38.86
N VAL A 479 2.24 -8.92 -38.17
CA VAL A 479 1.60 -8.82 -36.87
C VAL A 479 0.22 -9.47 -36.95
N GLN A 480 0.15 -10.79 -36.73
CA GLN A 480 -1.03 -11.42 -36.15
C GLN A 480 -1.09 -10.94 -34.70
N LEU A 481 -1.47 -9.66 -34.54
CA LEU A 481 -2.22 -9.22 -33.36
C LEU A 481 -3.53 -10.01 -33.41
N ASP A 482 -3.47 -11.26 -32.99
CA ASP A 482 -4.64 -12.04 -32.64
C ASP A 482 -5.38 -11.17 -31.62
N LYS A 483 -6.52 -10.59 -32.02
CA LYS A 483 -7.35 -9.66 -31.23
C LYS A 483 -7.76 -10.27 -29.87
N ARG A 484 -7.49 -11.55 -29.63
CA ARG A 484 -7.57 -12.23 -28.32
C ARG A 484 -6.47 -11.86 -27.32
N GLN A 485 -5.35 -11.24 -27.72
CA GLN A 485 -4.20 -10.99 -26.82
C GLN A 485 -4.35 -9.77 -25.89
N ARG A 486 -5.26 -8.82 -26.15
CA ARG A 486 -5.45 -7.65 -25.26
C ARG A 486 -6.21 -7.96 -23.96
N GLU A 487 -6.96 -9.05 -23.89
CA GLU A 487 -7.78 -9.38 -22.71
C GLU A 487 -7.35 -10.64 -21.94
N ASP A 488 -6.51 -11.52 -22.51
CA ASP A 488 -6.19 -12.82 -21.89
C ASP A 488 -4.78 -12.91 -21.25
N GLY A 489 -3.89 -11.97 -21.59
CA GLY A 489 -2.48 -11.95 -21.13
C GLY A 489 -2.28 -11.62 -19.65
N ARG A 490 -3.22 -10.92 -19.02
CA ARG A 490 -3.15 -10.54 -17.60
C ARG A 490 -4.00 -11.44 -16.69
N GLN A 491 -4.99 -12.14 -17.26
CA GLN A 491 -6.04 -12.84 -16.51
C GLN A 491 -5.82 -14.37 -16.40
N LYS A 492 -5.25 -15.04 -17.42
CA LYS A 492 -5.06 -16.51 -17.41
C LYS A 492 -3.73 -17.02 -16.83
N TYR A 493 -2.75 -16.15 -16.59
CA TYR A 493 -1.47 -16.54 -15.99
C TYR A 493 -1.48 -16.50 -14.46
N ARG A 494 -2.57 -16.07 -13.82
CA ARG A 494 -2.69 -15.95 -12.36
C ARG A 494 -2.89 -17.28 -11.63
N MET A 495 -3.57 -18.25 -12.25
CA MET A 495 -3.96 -19.50 -11.57
C MET A 495 -2.79 -20.45 -11.32
N MET A 496 -1.64 -20.21 -11.97
CA MET A 496 -0.51 -21.15 -11.97
C MET A 496 0.81 -20.48 -11.56
N ARG A 497 0.80 -19.14 -11.40
CA ARG A 497 1.74 -18.42 -10.54
C ARG A 497 1.61 -18.86 -9.09
N ILE A 498 0.40 -19.20 -8.66
CA ILE A 498 0.11 -19.81 -7.36
C ILE A 498 0.76 -21.17 -7.23
N THR A 499 0.72 -22.04 -8.23
CA THR A 499 1.31 -23.39 -8.10
C THR A 499 2.83 -23.31 -8.07
N LEU A 500 3.42 -22.39 -8.83
CA LEU A 500 4.86 -22.10 -8.77
C LEU A 500 5.24 -21.36 -7.48
N VAL A 501 4.40 -20.46 -6.96
CA VAL A 501 4.56 -19.79 -5.67
C VAL A 501 4.24 -20.72 -4.51
N LEU A 502 3.39 -21.72 -4.64
CA LEU A 502 3.13 -22.80 -3.68
C LEU A 502 4.25 -23.84 -3.71
N LEU A 503 4.91 -24.06 -4.86
CA LEU A 503 6.10 -24.92 -4.98
C LEU A 503 7.37 -24.19 -4.54
N LEU A 504 7.53 -22.91 -4.85
CA LEU A 504 8.63 -22.04 -4.38
C LEU A 504 8.46 -21.68 -2.91
N SER A 505 7.24 -21.38 -2.45
CA SER A 505 6.96 -21.28 -1.01
C SER A 505 7.03 -22.63 -0.33
N ALA A 506 6.69 -23.76 -0.94
CA ALA A 506 7.00 -25.06 -0.36
C ALA A 506 8.51 -25.31 -0.31
N LEU A 507 9.28 -24.85 -1.31
CA LEU A 507 10.76 -24.88 -1.33
C LEU A 507 11.42 -23.88 -0.39
N LEU A 508 10.69 -22.87 0.08
CA LEU A 508 11.20 -21.85 1.00
C LEU A 508 10.62 -21.98 2.41
N LEU A 509 9.47 -22.67 2.53
CA LEU A 509 9.02 -23.39 3.72
C LEU A 509 9.96 -24.59 4.00
N GLN A 510 10.73 -25.06 3.02
CA GLN A 510 11.78 -26.08 3.19
C GLN A 510 13.06 -25.52 3.81
N LEU A 511 13.32 -24.21 3.68
CA LEU A 511 14.50 -23.59 4.30
C LEU A 511 14.32 -23.28 5.78
N GLY A 512 13.17 -23.65 6.35
CA GLY A 512 12.93 -23.37 7.74
C GLY A 512 12.18 -24.42 8.53
N ARG A 513 12.96 -25.16 9.32
CA ARG A 513 12.67 -25.67 10.67
C ARG A 513 13.97 -26.18 11.31
N THR A 514 14.66 -25.36 12.16
CA THR A 514 15.34 -25.73 13.45
C THR A 514 16.44 -24.77 14.15
N ALA A 515 16.19 -23.60 14.81
CA ALA A 515 16.98 -22.77 15.86
C ALA A 515 18.43 -22.27 15.77
N PHE A 516 18.85 -21.16 16.44
CA PHE A 516 18.81 -20.77 17.91
C PHE A 516 18.66 -19.26 18.25
N TRP A 517 18.42 -19.01 19.55
CA TRP A 517 19.11 -18.06 20.45
C TRP A 517 19.57 -18.86 21.71
N GLN A 518 20.64 -18.63 22.51
CA GLN A 518 21.11 -17.41 23.23
C GLN A 518 22.42 -17.68 24.08
N VAL A 519 22.98 -16.61 24.71
CA VAL A 519 23.88 -16.50 25.92
C VAL A 519 25.36 -16.12 25.64
N GLY A 520 26.00 -15.13 26.28
CA GLY A 520 25.74 -14.52 27.59
C GLY A 520 26.40 -13.17 27.90
N ALA A 521 26.19 -12.76 29.14
CA ALA A 521 26.44 -11.46 29.75
C ALA A 521 27.89 -11.25 30.19
N GLU A 522 28.31 -9.98 30.20
CA GLU A 522 29.22 -9.45 31.22
C GLU A 522 28.68 -8.11 31.73
N ARG A 523 28.58 -8.01 33.06
CA ARG A 523 28.42 -6.76 33.78
C ARG A 523 29.76 -6.05 33.75
N ASP A 524 29.75 -4.77 33.45
CA ASP A 524 30.65 -3.87 34.16
C ASP A 524 29.89 -2.63 34.62
N SER A 525 30.09 -2.33 35.90
CA SER A 525 29.43 -1.29 36.67
C SER A 525 30.18 0.03 36.54
N SER A 526 29.52 1.09 36.07
CA SER A 526 29.75 2.45 36.59
C SER A 526 28.69 3.47 36.16
N SER A 527 28.14 4.15 37.18
CA SER A 527 27.40 5.44 37.18
C SER A 527 26.13 5.60 36.31
N PHE A 528 24.99 5.52 36.98
CA PHE A 528 23.72 6.15 36.55
C PHE A 528 23.82 7.69 36.54
N PRO A 529 23.19 8.37 35.57
CA PRO A 529 22.50 9.63 35.82
C PRO A 529 21.01 9.37 36.05
N ARG A 530 20.43 10.11 37.00
CA ARG A 530 19.01 10.09 37.37
C ARG A 530 18.09 10.44 36.19
N PRO A 531 16.82 9.97 36.21
CA PRO A 531 15.80 10.51 35.32
C PRO A 531 15.52 11.97 35.69
N THR A 532 15.57 12.85 34.68
CA THR A 532 15.00 14.19 34.73
C THR A 532 13.47 14.13 34.85
N PRO A 533 12.83 15.11 35.51
CA PRO A 533 11.39 15.09 35.78
C PRO A 533 10.56 15.23 34.50
N PRO A 534 9.28 14.80 34.49
CA PRO A 534 8.46 14.82 33.30
C PRO A 534 8.19 16.26 32.82
N HIS A 535 8.43 16.49 31.53
CA HIS A 535 8.01 17.69 30.82
C HIS A 535 6.47 17.80 30.84
N LYS A 536 5.98 19.04 30.91
CA LYS A 536 4.58 19.41 31.15
C LYS A 536 3.62 18.67 30.20
N ALA A 537 2.55 18.11 30.78
CA ALA A 537 1.48 17.44 30.06
C ALA A 537 0.79 18.37 29.02
N PRO A 538 0.32 17.83 27.88
CA PRO A 538 -0.51 18.57 26.94
C PRO A 538 -1.83 19.01 27.60
N PRO A 539 -2.42 20.14 27.21
CA PRO A 539 -3.76 20.52 27.67
C PRO A 539 -4.80 19.46 27.26
N PRO A 540 -5.88 19.26 28.04
CA PRO A 540 -6.83 18.17 27.84
C PRO A 540 -7.58 18.28 26.49
N SER A 541 -7.48 17.22 25.69
CA SER A 541 -8.42 16.81 24.63
C SER A 541 -8.74 17.79 23.48
N LEU A 542 -7.82 18.64 23.03
CA LEU A 542 -8.02 19.53 21.86
C LEU A 542 -7.73 18.86 20.51
N LEU A 543 -6.94 17.78 20.50
CA LEU A 543 -6.58 17.03 19.30
C LEU A 543 -7.10 15.60 19.36
N SER A 544 -7.48 15.07 18.20
CA SER A 544 -7.73 13.64 18.01
C SER A 544 -6.43 12.92 17.69
N GLN A 545 -5.94 12.07 18.59
CA GLN A 545 -4.67 11.36 18.39
C GLN A 545 -4.70 10.44 17.15
N GLU A 546 -5.81 9.74 16.94
CA GLU A 546 -6.02 8.90 15.75
C GLU A 546 -5.87 9.71 14.45
N CYS A 547 -6.34 10.97 14.44
CA CYS A 547 -6.21 11.86 13.28
C CYS A 547 -4.78 12.36 13.10
N VAL A 548 -4.08 12.70 14.19
CA VAL A 548 -2.69 13.17 14.14
C VAL A 548 -1.76 12.09 13.58
N ASP A 549 -2.00 10.83 13.93
CA ASP A 549 -1.24 9.67 13.41
C ASP A 549 -1.42 9.49 11.89
N GLU A 550 -2.54 9.96 11.31
CA GLU A 550 -2.80 9.97 9.87
C GLU A 550 -2.08 11.11 9.11
N LYS A 551 -1.46 12.07 9.82
CA LYS A 551 -0.63 13.17 9.27
C LYS A 551 -1.35 14.00 8.20
N HIS A 552 -2.52 14.53 8.53
CA HIS A 552 -3.30 15.39 7.61
C HIS A 552 -2.69 16.79 7.46
N THR A 553 -2.72 17.31 6.23
CA THR A 553 -2.29 18.67 5.88
C THR A 553 -3.33 19.35 4.99
N ARG A 554 -3.11 20.60 4.57
CA ARG A 554 -3.97 21.30 3.59
C ARG A 554 -4.21 20.51 2.29
N SER A 555 -3.30 19.59 1.93
CA SER A 555 -3.41 18.71 0.77
C SER A 555 -4.25 17.44 1.01
N SER A 556 -4.83 17.24 2.20
CA SER A 556 -5.71 16.11 2.50
C SER A 556 -7.16 16.40 2.08
N CYS A 557 -7.56 16.00 0.87
CA CYS A 557 -8.93 16.21 0.38
C CYS A 557 -10.01 15.39 1.11
N ALA A 558 -9.59 14.45 1.98
CA ALA A 558 -10.47 13.78 2.92
C ALA A 558 -11.01 14.73 4.02
N LYS A 559 -10.37 15.88 4.24
CA LYS A 559 -10.66 16.82 5.34
C LYS A 559 -11.10 18.21 4.90
N VAL A 560 -10.55 18.70 3.78
CA VAL A 560 -10.81 20.05 3.21
C VAL A 560 -10.90 20.01 1.70
N PHE A 561 -11.46 21.04 1.07
CA PHE A 561 -11.50 21.14 -0.40
C PHE A 561 -10.14 21.47 -1.01
N CYS A 562 -9.77 20.80 -2.10
CA CYS A 562 -8.55 21.16 -2.85
C CYS A 562 -8.69 22.54 -3.51
N PRO A 563 -7.58 23.28 -3.69
CA PRO A 563 -7.59 24.50 -4.48
C PRO A 563 -7.93 24.21 -5.95
N PRO A 564 -8.40 25.21 -6.73
CA PRO A 564 -8.95 24.97 -8.07
C PRO A 564 -7.96 24.38 -9.10
N TRP A 565 -6.66 24.61 -8.91
CA TRP A 565 -5.57 24.06 -9.74
C TRP A 565 -5.10 22.66 -9.30
N GLU A 566 -5.75 22.06 -8.30
CA GLU A 566 -5.52 20.68 -7.85
C GLU A 566 -6.79 19.83 -8.00
N ARG A 567 -6.64 18.51 -7.93
CA ARG A 567 -7.75 17.54 -7.96
C ARG A 567 -7.57 16.47 -6.88
N CYS A 568 -8.68 16.01 -6.30
CA CYS A 568 -8.67 14.97 -5.27
C CYS A 568 -8.47 13.58 -5.91
N ILE A 569 -7.43 12.86 -5.51
CA ILE A 569 -7.15 11.47 -5.90
C ILE A 569 -6.72 10.71 -4.64
N ASN A 570 -7.42 9.61 -4.32
CA ASN A 570 -7.12 8.77 -3.16
C ASN A 570 -6.98 9.56 -1.84
N GLY A 571 -7.85 10.55 -1.60
CA GLY A 571 -7.83 11.35 -0.36
C GLY A 571 -6.75 12.43 -0.30
N ARG A 572 -5.96 12.63 -1.36
CA ARG A 572 -4.96 13.71 -1.47
C ARG A 572 -5.21 14.63 -2.65
N CYS A 573 -4.87 15.90 -2.49
CA CYS A 573 -4.86 16.88 -3.57
C CYS A 573 -3.61 16.72 -4.43
N VAL A 574 -3.82 16.59 -5.74
CA VAL A 574 -2.76 16.40 -6.74
C VAL A 574 -2.89 17.49 -7.79
N CYS A 575 -1.78 18.11 -8.17
CA CYS A 575 -1.75 19.18 -9.18
C CYS A 575 -2.42 18.76 -10.49
N LYS A 576 -3.26 19.63 -11.04
CA LYS A 576 -3.82 19.46 -12.39
C LYS A 576 -2.75 19.78 -13.44
N LEU A 577 -2.97 19.29 -14.65
CA LEU A 577 -2.18 19.73 -15.80
C LEU A 577 -2.65 21.13 -16.22
N PRO A 578 -1.77 22.02 -16.70
CA PRO A 578 -2.13 23.41 -17.00
C PRO A 578 -3.29 23.56 -17.99
N TYR A 579 -3.44 22.64 -18.94
CA TYR A 579 -4.55 22.64 -19.91
C TYR A 579 -5.91 22.19 -19.33
N GLN A 580 -5.93 21.66 -18.10
CA GLN A 580 -7.18 21.29 -17.40
C GLN A 580 -7.78 22.48 -16.64
N CYS A 581 -7.04 23.59 -16.54
CA CYS A 581 -7.54 24.83 -15.99
C CYS A 581 -8.43 25.55 -17.02
N PRO A 582 -9.48 26.24 -16.56
CA PRO A 582 -10.28 27.06 -17.46
C PRO A 582 -9.48 28.26 -18.01
N HIS A 583 -9.84 28.66 -19.23
CA HIS A 583 -9.20 29.76 -19.97
C HIS A 583 -9.93 31.11 -19.85
N PHE A 584 -10.63 31.37 -18.75
CA PHE A 584 -11.27 32.66 -18.48
C PHE A 584 -10.64 33.35 -17.26
N GLY A 585 -10.70 34.67 -17.23
CA GLY A 585 -10.04 35.53 -16.25
C GLY A 585 -8.95 36.41 -16.86
N PRO A 586 -8.41 37.37 -16.11
CA PRO A 586 -7.30 38.19 -16.56
C PRO A 586 -6.03 37.35 -16.73
N ARG A 587 -5.15 37.77 -17.65
CA ARG A 587 -3.82 37.17 -17.80
C ARG A 587 -2.97 37.53 -16.59
N VAL A 588 -2.01 36.67 -16.27
CA VAL A 588 -1.13 36.84 -15.12
C VAL A 588 0.32 36.75 -15.53
N CYS A 589 1.19 37.47 -14.85
CA CYS A 589 2.63 37.41 -15.01
C CYS A 589 3.24 36.45 -13.97
N GLY A 590 4.24 35.68 -14.41
CA GLY A 590 5.09 34.91 -13.52
C GLY A 590 6.34 35.66 -13.12
N LEU A 591 6.98 35.24 -12.02
CA LEU A 591 8.24 35.80 -11.52
C LEU A 591 9.40 35.64 -12.52
N GLU A 592 9.29 34.75 -13.50
CA GLU A 592 10.28 34.63 -14.60
C GLU A 592 10.02 35.57 -15.80
N GLY A 593 9.11 36.54 -15.63
CA GLY A 593 8.73 37.50 -16.65
C GLY A 593 7.90 36.96 -17.81
N ARG A 594 7.27 35.80 -17.63
CA ARG A 594 6.38 35.18 -18.64
C ARG A 594 4.91 35.44 -18.33
N SER A 595 4.11 35.65 -19.37
CA SER A 595 2.66 35.78 -19.27
C SER A 595 1.95 34.43 -19.41
N TYR A 596 1.01 34.15 -18.50
CA TYR A 596 0.12 32.98 -18.49
C TYR A 596 -1.33 33.39 -18.78
N THR A 597 -2.13 32.44 -19.26
CA THR A 597 -3.51 32.73 -19.71
C THR A 597 -4.48 32.98 -18.56
N SER A 598 -4.23 32.41 -17.38
CA SER A 598 -5.07 32.58 -16.19
C SER A 598 -4.28 32.24 -14.92
N LEU A 599 -4.76 32.73 -13.77
CA LEU A 599 -4.21 32.40 -12.45
C LEU A 599 -4.13 30.89 -12.22
N CYS A 600 -5.17 30.13 -12.61
CA CYS A 600 -5.20 28.67 -12.47
C CYS A 600 -4.04 28.01 -13.22
N GLN A 601 -3.74 28.48 -14.44
CA GLN A 601 -2.66 27.91 -15.24
C GLN A 601 -1.30 28.11 -14.58
N ALA A 602 -1.03 29.33 -14.10
CA ALA A 602 0.21 29.66 -13.39
C ALA A 602 0.32 28.81 -12.10
N GLN A 603 -0.74 28.74 -11.31
CA GLN A 603 -0.73 27.98 -10.05
C GLN A 603 -0.63 26.46 -10.26
N ALA A 604 -1.20 25.92 -11.34
CA ALA A 604 -1.03 24.51 -11.71
C ALA A 604 0.44 24.19 -12.04
N ILE A 605 1.17 25.12 -12.67
CA ILE A 605 2.61 24.97 -12.95
C ILE A 605 3.41 25.11 -11.65
N ALA A 606 3.12 26.13 -10.84
CA ALA A 606 3.76 26.35 -9.53
C ALA A 606 3.65 25.12 -8.61
N CYS A 607 2.47 24.51 -8.58
CA CYS A 607 2.21 23.27 -7.83
C CYS A 607 3.09 22.10 -8.30
N ARG A 608 3.20 21.91 -9.63
CA ARG A 608 3.96 20.79 -10.21
C ARG A 608 5.47 20.96 -10.07
N GLU A 609 5.95 22.18 -10.22
CA GLU A 609 7.37 22.51 -10.13
C GLU A 609 7.83 22.75 -8.68
N LYS A 610 6.89 22.86 -7.74
CA LYS A 610 7.14 23.14 -6.32
C LYS A 610 8.02 24.39 -6.12
N ARG A 611 7.68 25.45 -6.84
CA ARG A 611 8.36 26.74 -6.74
C ARG A 611 7.35 27.90 -6.78
N PRO A 612 7.68 29.05 -6.19
CA PRO A 612 6.92 30.28 -6.39
C PRO A 612 6.89 30.67 -7.86
N LEU A 613 5.72 31.06 -8.37
CA LEU A 613 5.55 31.42 -9.79
C LEU A 613 4.76 32.70 -9.97
N PHE A 614 3.63 32.88 -9.28
CA PHE A 614 2.74 34.02 -9.52
C PHE A 614 3.36 35.34 -9.05
N SER A 615 3.33 36.35 -9.92
CA SER A 615 3.85 37.69 -9.65
C SER A 615 2.75 38.74 -9.52
N HIS A 616 2.00 39.03 -10.58
CA HIS A 616 0.95 40.05 -10.57
C HIS A 616 0.03 39.84 -11.79
N TYR A 617 -1.07 40.59 -11.83
CA TYR A 617 -1.98 40.59 -12.98
C TYR A 617 -1.49 41.54 -14.07
N THR A 618 -1.67 41.18 -15.34
CA THR A 618 -1.13 41.97 -16.48
C THR A 618 -1.77 43.36 -16.63
N ASP A 619 -2.86 43.65 -15.93
CA ASP A 619 -3.49 44.97 -15.87
C ASP A 619 -2.85 45.90 -14.82
N LEU A 620 -2.05 45.35 -13.89
CA LEU A 620 -1.34 46.11 -12.87
C LEU A 620 0.04 46.58 -13.33
N GLY A 621 0.70 45.85 -14.26
CA GLY A 621 2.07 46.13 -14.68
C GLY A 621 2.55 45.26 -15.84
N SER A 622 3.77 45.50 -16.32
CA SER A 622 4.41 44.68 -17.35
C SER A 622 5.02 43.43 -16.74
N CYS A 623 4.98 42.30 -17.45
CA CYS A 623 5.66 41.09 -16.99
C CYS A 623 7.19 41.23 -16.92
N ASP A 624 7.78 42.25 -17.54
CA ASP A 624 9.22 42.51 -17.46
C ASP A 624 9.67 42.99 -16.06
N GLU A 625 8.75 43.47 -15.23
CA GLU A 625 9.01 44.00 -13.88
C GLU A 625 8.30 43.11 -12.82
N PRO A 626 8.91 42.00 -12.38
CA PRO A 626 8.27 41.06 -11.47
C PRO A 626 8.13 41.61 -10.03
N PHE A 627 7.14 41.07 -9.33
CA PHE A 627 6.89 41.27 -7.90
C PHE A 627 7.94 40.51 -7.08
N GLU A 628 9.03 41.18 -6.75
CA GLU A 628 10.13 40.60 -5.98
C GLU A 628 10.00 40.94 -4.49
N VAL A 629 10.25 39.95 -3.64
CA VAL A 629 10.25 40.12 -2.17
C VAL A 629 11.66 39.91 -1.65
N GLU A 630 12.15 40.86 -0.86
CA GLU A 630 13.48 40.84 -0.27
C GLU A 630 13.42 41.09 1.24
N LEU A 631 14.33 40.45 1.98
CA LEU A 631 14.56 40.74 3.39
C LEU A 631 15.68 41.76 3.53
N LYS A 632 15.38 42.94 4.11
CA LYS A 632 16.38 43.98 4.39
C LYS A 632 16.57 44.15 5.90
N GLY A 633 17.74 44.62 6.34
CA GLY A 633 18.02 44.92 7.75
C GLY A 633 19.38 44.42 8.25
N ARG A 634 19.88 45.00 9.35
CA ARG A 634 21.13 44.62 10.05
C ARG A 634 20.82 44.30 11.52
N LYS A 635 21.64 43.43 12.15
CA LYS A 635 21.54 42.99 13.57
C LYS A 635 20.38 42.03 13.91
N GLY A 636 20.05 41.08 13.03
CA GLY A 636 19.10 40.00 13.34
C GLY A 636 17.62 40.36 13.24
N GLN A 637 17.29 41.61 12.86
CA GLN A 637 15.94 42.02 12.48
C GLN A 637 15.88 42.14 10.95
N GLN A 638 15.10 41.27 10.31
CA GLN A 638 14.87 41.27 8.87
C GLN A 638 13.45 41.78 8.60
N VAL A 639 13.35 42.89 7.87
CA VAL A 639 12.08 43.51 7.46
C VAL A 639 11.71 43.08 6.07
N VAL A 640 10.40 42.94 5.84
CA VAL A 640 9.87 42.48 4.56
C VAL A 640 9.64 43.67 3.62
N GLN A 641 10.43 43.73 2.55
CA GLN A 641 10.29 44.69 1.48
C GLN A 641 9.87 43.96 0.20
N PHE A 642 9.01 44.56 -0.60
CA PHE A 642 8.73 44.07 -1.94
C PHE A 642 8.78 45.22 -2.96
N SER A 643 9.03 44.87 -4.21
CA SER A 643 9.14 45.83 -5.32
C SER A 643 8.18 45.48 -6.45
N THR A 644 7.48 46.49 -6.97
CA THR A 644 6.66 46.41 -8.19
C THR A 644 6.80 47.71 -8.97
N ASP A 645 6.89 47.64 -10.29
CA ASP A 645 7.04 48.80 -11.18
C ASP A 645 8.09 49.85 -10.74
N ASN A 646 9.26 49.39 -10.27
CA ASN A 646 10.34 50.21 -9.69
C ASN A 646 10.02 50.99 -8.40
N VAL A 647 8.89 50.70 -7.75
CA VAL A 647 8.53 51.25 -6.43
C VAL A 647 8.79 50.20 -5.35
N ASN A 648 9.57 50.60 -4.33
CA ASN A 648 9.84 49.76 -3.17
C ASN A 648 8.83 50.09 -2.05
N MET A 649 8.18 49.07 -1.52
CA MET A 649 7.21 49.16 -0.42
C MET A 649 7.55 48.17 0.70
N LEU A 650 7.11 48.47 1.92
CA LEU A 650 7.23 47.58 3.07
C LEU A 650 5.92 46.87 3.38
N VAL A 651 5.98 45.79 4.15
CA VAL A 651 4.77 45.21 4.77
C VAL A 651 4.51 45.88 6.12
N CYS A 652 3.29 46.36 6.35
CA CYS A 652 2.93 47.02 7.61
C CYS A 652 2.87 46.00 8.78
N GLY A 653 3.24 46.45 9.98
CA GLY A 653 3.17 45.67 11.23
C GLY A 653 1.79 45.72 11.87
N SER A 654 0.72 45.54 11.10
CA SER A 654 -0.66 45.57 11.61
C SER A 654 -1.09 44.23 12.20
N ASP A 655 -2.35 44.12 12.62
CA ASP A 655 -2.93 42.87 13.12
C ASP A 655 -3.12 41.82 12.02
N SER A 656 -2.99 42.21 10.75
CA SER A 656 -2.99 41.27 9.62
C SER A 656 -1.67 40.49 9.48
N TRP A 657 -0.58 41.02 10.06
CA TRP A 657 0.73 40.37 10.06
C TRP A 657 0.83 39.29 11.15
N ASN A 658 0.76 38.03 10.73
CA ASN A 658 0.77 36.84 11.58
C ASN A 658 1.70 35.73 11.02
N MET A 659 1.75 34.59 11.71
CA MET A 659 2.61 33.47 11.31
C MET A 659 2.27 32.92 9.91
N ALA A 660 0.99 32.90 9.51
CA ALA A 660 0.59 32.45 8.18
C ALA A 660 1.20 33.34 7.06
N ALA A 661 1.14 34.66 7.21
CA ALA A 661 1.80 35.58 6.27
C ALA A 661 3.34 35.45 6.29
N ALA A 662 3.93 35.30 7.48
CA ALA A 662 5.36 35.08 7.64
C ALA A 662 5.84 33.78 6.96
N ASN A 663 5.07 32.69 7.08
CA ASN A 663 5.33 31.42 6.42
C ASN A 663 5.36 31.58 4.89
N VAL A 664 4.43 32.35 4.30
CA VAL A 664 4.40 32.64 2.85
C VAL A 664 5.61 33.45 2.40
N VAL A 665 6.06 34.44 3.18
CA VAL A 665 7.28 35.21 2.85
C VAL A 665 8.51 34.30 2.80
N CYS A 666 8.70 33.43 3.80
CA CYS A 666 9.83 32.51 3.80
C CYS A 666 9.76 31.46 2.67
N LYS A 667 8.55 31.04 2.28
CA LYS A 667 8.35 30.18 1.10
C LYS A 667 8.69 30.91 -0.21
N HIS A 668 8.34 32.20 -0.33
CA HIS A 668 8.65 33.00 -1.51
C HIS A 668 10.18 33.09 -1.73
N ILE A 669 10.93 33.40 -0.66
CA ILE A 669 12.36 33.75 -0.78
C ILE A 669 13.27 32.52 -0.79
N GLU A 670 13.10 31.61 0.16
CA GLU A 670 14.02 30.49 0.36
C GLU A 670 13.49 29.16 -0.19
N ASN A 671 12.25 29.13 -0.69
CA ASN A 671 11.50 27.91 -1.04
C ASN A 671 11.56 26.84 0.08
N ASN A 672 11.63 27.29 1.35
CA ASN A 672 11.76 26.41 2.51
C ASN A 672 10.39 25.85 2.93
N ALA A 673 10.28 24.52 2.98
CA ALA A 673 9.06 23.83 3.39
C ALA A 673 8.66 24.06 4.87
N ARG A 674 9.59 24.48 5.74
CA ARG A 674 9.35 24.77 7.17
C ARG A 674 8.85 26.20 7.42
N GLY A 675 8.90 27.10 6.44
CA GLY A 675 8.41 28.46 6.57
C GLY A 675 9.17 29.31 7.59
N ALA A 676 8.44 30.17 8.32
CA ALA A 676 9.01 31.13 9.27
C ALA A 676 9.27 30.49 10.64
N LYS A 677 10.42 30.80 11.24
CA LYS A 677 10.75 30.44 12.62
C LYS A 677 10.11 31.40 13.63
N ALA A 678 10.08 32.68 13.31
CA ALA A 678 9.46 33.72 14.13
C ALA A 678 8.98 34.88 13.26
N PHE A 679 7.98 35.62 13.76
CA PHE A 679 7.54 36.88 13.19
C PHE A 679 7.48 37.94 14.29
N GLY A 680 7.55 39.21 13.90
CA GLY A 680 7.49 40.32 14.83
C GLY A 680 7.10 41.62 14.16
N LYS A 681 7.16 42.69 14.94
CA LYS A 681 6.83 44.06 14.55
C LYS A 681 7.97 44.97 15.03
N SER A 682 8.38 45.94 14.24
CA SER A 682 9.42 46.91 14.62
C SER A 682 9.04 48.31 14.14
N GLU A 683 9.45 49.34 14.88
CA GLU A 683 9.17 50.72 14.49
C GLU A 683 10.10 51.15 13.34
N PHE A 684 9.58 51.93 12.40
CA PHE A 684 10.31 52.31 11.19
C PHE A 684 11.64 53.01 11.48
N LYS A 685 11.69 53.88 12.51
CA LYS A 685 12.90 54.59 12.93
C LYS A 685 14.06 53.69 13.35
N ASP A 686 13.77 52.47 13.78
CA ASP A 686 14.78 51.53 14.29
C ASP A 686 15.45 50.73 13.15
N ILE A 687 14.97 50.88 11.92
CA ILE A 687 15.40 50.08 10.77
C ILE A 687 16.49 50.78 9.96
N ILE A 688 17.67 50.16 9.94
CA ILE A 688 18.83 50.69 9.22
C ILE A 688 18.90 50.08 7.81
N GLY A 689 18.89 50.93 6.77
CA GLY A 689 19.12 50.53 5.38
C GLY A 689 17.91 50.65 4.44
N VAL A 690 16.78 51.18 4.92
CA VAL A 690 15.51 51.25 4.16
C VAL A 690 15.00 52.71 4.04
N SER A 691 15.90 53.69 4.18
CA SER A 691 15.59 55.13 4.32
C SER A 691 14.91 55.80 3.12
N ARG A 692 14.75 55.10 1.99
CA ARG A 692 14.08 55.62 0.78
C ARG A 692 12.62 55.16 0.63
N VAL A 693 12.17 54.19 1.42
CA VAL A 693 10.78 53.69 1.36
C VAL A 693 9.87 54.57 2.21
N ARG A 694 8.73 54.98 1.66
CA ARG A 694 7.76 55.87 2.32
C ARG A 694 6.39 55.26 2.51
N GLU A 695 6.16 54.04 2.02
CA GLU A 695 4.86 53.41 2.02
C GLU A 695 4.95 51.96 2.52
N CYS A 696 3.94 51.52 3.28
CA CYS A 696 3.75 50.13 3.65
C CYS A 696 2.37 49.62 3.21
N VAL A 697 2.26 48.31 3.01
CA VAL A 697 1.03 47.63 2.60
C VAL A 697 0.65 46.60 3.65
N ASP A 698 -0.62 46.59 4.02
CA ASP A 698 -1.20 45.51 4.82
C ASP A 698 -1.40 44.26 3.96
N VAL A 699 -1.11 43.10 4.53
CA VAL A 699 -1.14 41.82 3.82
C VAL A 699 -1.89 40.78 4.63
N ARG A 700 -2.79 40.05 3.96
CA ARG A 700 -3.52 38.93 4.55
C ARG A 700 -3.36 37.67 3.73
N CYS A 701 -2.72 36.67 4.32
CA CYS A 701 -2.48 35.36 3.74
C CYS A 701 -3.21 34.26 4.52
N THR A 702 -3.50 33.15 3.85
CA THR A 702 -4.02 31.92 4.47
C THR A 702 -2.90 31.00 4.99
N GLY A 703 -1.67 31.16 4.49
CA GLY A 703 -0.51 30.31 4.80
C GLY A 703 -0.23 29.26 3.71
N ALA A 704 -1.26 28.94 2.91
CA ALA A 704 -1.18 27.96 1.83
C ALA A 704 -0.52 28.49 0.54
N GLU A 705 -0.43 29.82 0.40
CA GLU A 705 0.15 30.50 -0.75
C GLU A 705 1.64 30.19 -0.92
N ARG A 706 2.15 30.30 -2.15
CA ARG A 706 3.59 30.17 -2.45
C ARG A 706 4.29 31.52 -2.60
N THR A 707 3.58 32.55 -3.04
CA THR A 707 4.10 33.91 -3.13
C THR A 707 3.24 34.88 -2.35
N LEU A 708 3.87 35.92 -1.79
CA LEU A 708 3.17 37.01 -1.12
C LEU A 708 2.15 37.72 -2.04
N ALA A 709 2.40 37.74 -3.35
CA ALA A 709 1.48 38.30 -4.32
C ALA A 709 0.15 37.54 -4.44
N GLU A 710 0.11 36.26 -4.07
CA GLU A 710 -1.14 35.48 -4.03
C GLU A 710 -2.04 35.92 -2.86
N CYS A 711 -1.49 36.61 -1.86
CA CYS A 711 -2.24 37.08 -0.71
C CYS A 711 -3.13 38.29 -1.06
N LEU A 712 -4.05 38.62 -0.16
CA LEU A 712 -4.83 39.85 -0.26
C LEU A 712 -3.94 41.03 0.16
N LEU A 713 -3.63 41.92 -0.79
CA LEU A 713 -2.85 43.14 -0.54
C LEU A 713 -3.78 44.36 -0.49
N TYR A 714 -3.66 45.16 0.55
CA TYR A 714 -4.41 46.41 0.70
C TYR A 714 -3.66 47.59 0.05
N LYS A 715 -4.31 48.74 -0.06
CA LYS A 715 -3.68 49.94 -0.61
C LYS A 715 -2.49 50.42 0.25
N PRO A 716 -1.46 51.02 -0.37
CA PRO A 716 -0.32 51.55 0.37
C PRO A 716 -0.71 52.67 1.34
N HIS A 717 -0.11 52.65 2.54
CA HIS A 717 -0.22 53.66 3.59
C HIS A 717 1.12 54.38 3.78
N SER A 718 1.08 55.69 3.99
CA SER A 718 2.30 56.47 4.26
C SER A 718 2.94 56.10 5.60
N ILE A 719 4.26 55.93 5.61
CA ILE A 719 5.07 55.58 6.78
C ILE A 719 5.55 56.86 7.48
N SER A 720 5.44 56.86 8.81
CA SER A 720 6.07 57.81 9.73
C SER A 720 7.11 57.09 10.60
N ASP A 721 7.96 57.82 11.32
CA ASP A 721 9.03 57.23 12.16
C ASP A 721 8.52 56.24 13.22
N ASN A 722 7.28 56.41 13.70
CA ASN A 722 6.64 55.52 14.67
C ASN A 722 5.76 54.44 14.04
N THR A 723 5.69 54.36 12.71
CA THR A 723 4.89 53.35 12.02
C THR A 723 5.52 51.97 12.23
N SER A 724 4.72 51.01 12.66
CA SER A 724 5.15 49.62 12.84
C SER A 724 5.22 48.91 11.49
N VAL A 725 6.31 48.19 11.22
CA VAL A 725 6.52 47.38 10.03
C VAL A 725 6.84 45.92 10.38
N ALA A 726 6.55 45.04 9.45
CA ALA A 726 6.67 43.60 9.62
C ALA A 726 8.12 43.12 9.63
N THR A 727 8.45 42.25 10.60
CA THR A 727 9.71 41.52 10.65
C THR A 727 9.47 40.01 10.63
N VAL A 728 10.42 39.28 10.05
CA VAL A 728 10.37 37.82 9.93
C VAL A 728 11.74 37.20 10.16
N THR A 729 11.77 35.96 10.62
CA THR A 729 12.98 35.13 10.66
C THR A 729 12.64 33.78 10.06
N CYS A 730 13.30 33.39 8.97
CA CYS A 730 13.07 32.12 8.28
C CYS A 730 13.91 30.98 8.88
N TYR A 731 13.44 29.74 8.73
CA TYR A 731 14.28 28.58 9.00
C TYR A 731 15.38 28.49 7.94
N THR A 732 16.64 28.22 8.33
CA THR A 732 17.71 27.96 7.36
C THR A 732 17.79 26.46 7.04
N ASN A 733 18.21 26.11 5.82
CA ASN A 733 18.38 24.72 5.36
C ASN A 733 19.62 24.00 5.94
N GLU A 734 20.33 24.61 6.89
CA GLU A 734 21.48 23.98 7.52
C GLU A 734 21.03 22.93 8.55
N PRO A 735 21.67 21.74 8.61
CA PRO A 735 21.36 20.76 9.63
C PRO A 735 21.73 21.33 11.00
N ALA A 736 20.72 21.56 11.84
CA ALA A 736 20.94 21.90 13.23
C ALA A 736 21.78 20.80 13.88
N VAL A 737 23.03 21.14 14.23
CA VAL A 737 23.91 20.29 15.02
C VAL A 737 23.31 20.21 16.42
N GLY A 738 22.61 19.10 16.69
CA GLY A 738 21.92 18.84 17.96
C GLY A 738 20.41 18.66 17.76
N LYS A 739 19.85 17.54 18.25
CA LYS A 739 18.40 17.38 18.39
C LYS A 739 17.90 18.50 19.32
N VAL A 740 17.26 19.51 18.76
CA VAL A 740 16.45 20.44 19.54
C VAL A 740 15.23 19.64 20.00
N GLU A 741 15.18 19.33 21.30
CA GLU A 741 14.03 18.70 21.93
C GLU A 741 12.83 19.66 21.81
N CYS A 742 11.74 19.18 21.22
CA CYS A 742 10.53 19.99 20.99
C CYS A 742 9.58 19.77 22.16
N ASP A 743 9.40 20.80 22.98
CA ASP A 743 8.44 20.81 24.09
C ASP A 743 6.98 21.10 23.62
N GLY A 744 6.72 21.08 22.31
CA GLY A 744 5.50 21.53 21.65
C GLY A 744 4.83 20.49 20.74
N PHE A 745 3.88 20.94 19.91
CA PHE A 745 3.28 20.14 18.85
C PHE A 745 4.25 20.02 17.66
N HIS A 746 4.39 18.80 17.16
CA HIS A 746 5.20 18.50 15.98
C HIS A 746 4.35 18.50 14.71
N CYS A 747 4.59 19.47 13.84
CA CYS A 747 3.98 19.58 12.52
C CYS A 747 4.43 18.44 11.58
N VAL A 748 3.67 18.20 10.50
CA VAL A 748 4.03 17.18 9.50
C VAL A 748 5.32 17.54 8.73
N ASN A 749 5.59 18.83 8.52
CA ASN A 749 6.85 19.35 7.98
C ASN A 749 8.02 19.43 8.99
N GLU A 750 7.87 18.81 10.17
CA GLU A 750 8.86 18.75 11.26
C GLU A 750 9.10 20.08 12.00
N LYS A 751 8.31 21.12 11.73
CA LYS A 751 8.33 22.35 12.53
C LYS A 751 7.76 22.07 13.94
N CYS A 752 8.38 22.66 14.95
CA CYS A 752 7.89 22.63 16.32
C CYS A 752 7.08 23.91 16.59
N VAL A 753 5.83 23.77 17.04
CA VAL A 753 4.94 24.89 17.40
C VAL A 753 4.45 24.71 18.85
N SER A 754 4.12 25.82 19.51
CA SER A 754 3.65 25.78 20.90
C SER A 754 2.22 25.23 20.99
N TRP A 755 1.88 24.60 22.12
CA TRP A 755 0.52 24.09 22.38
C TRP A 755 -0.58 25.17 22.46
N GLU A 756 -0.20 26.46 22.54
CA GLU A 756 -1.14 27.60 22.51
C GLU A 756 -1.46 28.09 21.07
N HIS A 757 -0.79 27.49 20.10
CA HIS A 757 -0.82 27.82 18.67
C HIS A 757 -1.34 26.64 17.84
N ILE A 758 -2.15 25.78 18.47
CA ILE A 758 -2.83 24.68 17.78
C ILE A 758 -4.33 24.90 17.83
N CYS A 759 -5.00 24.55 16.74
CA CYS A 759 -6.45 24.69 16.60
C CYS A 759 -6.94 26.12 16.83
N ASP A 760 -6.14 27.14 16.48
CA ASP A 760 -6.46 28.54 16.74
C ASP A 760 -6.92 29.31 15.48
N GLY A 761 -7.04 28.61 14.36
CA GLY A 761 -7.44 29.12 13.05
C GLY A 761 -6.31 29.74 12.24
N VAL A 762 -5.05 29.66 12.68
CA VAL A 762 -3.88 30.19 11.98
C VAL A 762 -2.96 29.04 11.58
N ASP A 763 -2.45 29.06 10.34
CA ASP A 763 -1.44 28.10 9.88
C ASP A 763 -0.06 28.46 10.47
N ASP A 764 0.19 28.05 11.72
CA ASP A 764 1.48 28.21 12.38
C ASP A 764 2.51 27.21 11.82
N CYS A 765 2.09 26.00 11.44
CA CYS A 765 2.96 24.97 10.85
C CYS A 765 3.53 25.36 9.47
N GLY A 766 2.76 26.03 8.63
CA GLY A 766 3.05 26.34 7.23
C GLY A 766 2.58 25.26 6.23
N ASP A 767 2.04 24.14 6.71
CA ASP A 767 1.34 23.12 5.93
C ASP A 767 -0.08 22.83 6.47
N ASN A 768 -0.51 23.65 7.42
CA ASN A 768 -1.78 23.65 8.12
C ASN A 768 -2.00 22.47 9.08
N SER A 769 -0.97 21.65 9.39
CA SER A 769 -1.10 20.42 10.19
C SER A 769 -1.73 20.60 11.58
N ASP A 770 -1.42 21.71 12.21
CA ASP A 770 -1.93 22.22 13.49
C ASP A 770 -3.45 22.45 13.51
N GLU A 771 -4.07 22.68 12.36
CA GLU A 771 -5.48 23.04 12.23
C GLU A 771 -6.36 21.90 11.66
N MET A 772 -5.81 20.70 11.40
CA MET A 772 -6.51 19.61 10.66
C MET A 772 -7.16 18.53 11.53
N CYS A 773 -6.79 18.45 12.80
CA CYS A 773 -7.14 17.33 13.69
C CYS A 773 -7.76 17.77 15.02
N CYS A 774 -8.47 18.88 14.98
CA CYS A 774 -9.07 19.54 16.14
C CYS A 774 -10.38 18.89 16.57
N THR A 775 -10.61 18.83 17.88
CA THR A 775 -11.91 18.46 18.49
C THR A 775 -12.75 19.69 18.85
N GLY A 776 -12.10 20.85 18.89
CA GLY A 776 -12.68 22.19 19.06
C GLY A 776 -11.62 23.24 18.75
N CYS A 777 -12.04 24.49 18.52
CA CYS A 777 -11.13 25.58 18.17
C CYS A 777 -10.91 26.55 19.33
N GLN A 778 -9.73 27.17 19.36
CA GLN A 778 -9.30 28.21 20.27
C GLN A 778 -9.45 29.60 19.62
N LYS A 779 -9.21 30.66 20.41
CA LYS A 779 -9.11 32.07 19.96
C LYS A 779 -10.25 32.59 19.06
N GLY A 780 -11.44 31.98 19.16
CA GLY A 780 -12.61 32.37 18.37
C GLY A 780 -12.61 31.88 16.91
N ALA A 781 -11.72 30.95 16.55
CA ALA A 781 -11.74 30.28 15.25
C ALA A 781 -13.00 29.43 15.05
N PHE A 782 -13.39 29.25 13.79
CA PHE A 782 -14.59 28.53 13.39
C PHE A 782 -14.31 27.03 13.25
N TYR A 783 -15.12 26.20 13.90
CA TYR A 783 -14.97 24.75 13.89
C TYR A 783 -15.80 24.09 12.78
N CYS A 784 -15.12 23.49 11.80
CA CYS A 784 -15.76 22.59 10.84
C CYS A 784 -16.06 21.23 11.50
N LYS A 785 -17.18 20.62 11.12
CA LYS A 785 -17.56 19.26 11.55
C LYS A 785 -16.58 18.18 11.12
N SER A 786 -15.73 18.45 10.12
CA SER A 786 -14.63 17.59 9.70
C SER A 786 -13.44 17.58 10.69
N GLY A 787 -13.48 18.38 11.76
CA GLY A 787 -12.40 18.53 12.74
C GLY A 787 -11.30 19.47 12.28
N VAL A 788 -11.68 20.52 11.53
CA VAL A 788 -10.77 21.54 10.98
C VAL A 788 -11.13 22.89 11.57
N CYS A 789 -10.14 23.69 11.93
CA CYS A 789 -10.34 25.06 12.42
C CYS A 789 -10.03 26.07 11.31
N LEU A 790 -10.95 27.02 11.11
CA LEU A 790 -10.85 28.08 10.11
C LEU A 790 -10.73 29.44 10.77
N PRO A 791 -9.99 30.38 10.17
CA PRO A 791 -9.94 31.75 10.65
C PRO A 791 -11.32 32.45 10.50
N PRO A 792 -11.67 33.40 11.37
CA PRO A 792 -12.97 34.08 11.33
C PRO A 792 -13.31 34.76 10.00
N TYR A 793 -12.30 35.20 9.24
CA TYR A 793 -12.49 35.87 7.96
C TYR A 793 -12.80 34.91 6.79
N ALA A 794 -12.62 33.60 6.96
CA ALA A 794 -13.00 32.59 5.98
C ALA A 794 -14.50 32.23 6.08
N VAL A 795 -15.18 32.65 7.14
CA VAL A 795 -16.62 32.38 7.33
C VAL A 795 -17.44 33.40 6.54
N ARG A 796 -18.33 32.92 5.66
CA ARG A 796 -19.21 33.72 4.79
C ARG A 796 -18.44 34.55 3.77
N ASP A 797 -17.41 33.96 3.21
CA ASP A 797 -16.60 34.59 2.17
C ASP A 797 -16.97 34.13 0.75
N LYS A 798 -18.07 33.35 0.64
CA LYS A 798 -18.61 32.69 -0.55
C LYS A 798 -17.76 31.51 -1.04
N ILE A 799 -16.70 31.15 -0.33
CA ILE A 799 -15.86 29.99 -0.60
C ILE A 799 -16.22 28.89 0.39
N ARG A 800 -16.48 27.68 -0.11
CA ARG A 800 -16.67 26.52 0.75
C ARG A 800 -15.32 25.96 1.15
N ASP A 801 -14.93 26.14 2.40
CA ASP A 801 -13.69 25.63 2.99
C ASP A 801 -13.96 24.39 3.85
N CYS A 802 -15.04 24.38 4.64
CA CYS A 802 -15.50 23.17 5.33
C CYS A 802 -16.12 22.18 4.34
N LEU A 803 -15.90 20.86 4.54
CA LEU A 803 -16.47 19.83 3.66
C LEU A 803 -18.01 19.79 3.65
N GLY A 804 -18.66 20.20 4.75
CA GLY A 804 -20.11 20.29 4.85
C GLY A 804 -20.69 21.63 4.37
N GLY A 805 -19.83 22.59 4.02
CA GLY A 805 -20.22 23.95 3.62
C GLY A 805 -20.89 24.77 4.71
N GLU A 806 -20.73 24.38 5.99
CA GLU A 806 -21.36 25.03 7.14
C GLU A 806 -20.86 26.44 7.43
N ASP A 807 -19.65 26.76 6.97
CA ASP A 807 -19.01 28.07 6.96
C ASP A 807 -19.80 29.11 6.16
N GLU A 808 -20.52 28.67 5.14
CA GLU A 808 -21.27 29.55 4.22
C GLU A 808 -22.78 29.64 4.52
N ILE A 809 -23.25 29.06 5.64
CA ILE A 809 -24.68 29.06 6.00
C ILE A 809 -25.06 30.30 6.84
N GLU A 810 -26.09 31.03 6.41
CA GLU A 810 -26.56 32.27 7.05
C GLU A 810 -27.08 32.10 8.50
N THR A 811 -27.55 30.91 8.89
CA THR A 811 -28.22 30.67 10.19
C THR A 811 -27.27 30.45 11.38
N VAL A 812 -25.98 30.20 11.16
CA VAL A 812 -25.00 29.84 12.21
C VAL A 812 -24.47 31.06 12.99
N GLY A 813 -24.75 32.28 12.53
CA GLY A 813 -24.13 33.52 13.04
C GLY A 813 -24.85 34.24 14.18
N LYS A 814 -25.65 33.58 15.02
CA LYS A 814 -26.28 34.26 16.19
C LYS A 814 -25.38 34.35 17.43
N SER A 815 -24.22 33.71 17.44
CA SER A 815 -23.32 33.64 18.62
C SER A 815 -21.90 34.18 18.38
N ILE A 816 -21.61 34.76 17.22
CA ILE A 816 -20.41 35.57 16.99
C ILE A 816 -20.90 37.01 16.91
N PRO A 817 -20.34 37.97 17.67
CA PRO A 817 -20.68 39.37 17.48
C PRO A 817 -20.50 39.68 15.99
N GLN A 818 -21.57 40.09 15.34
CA GLN A 818 -21.41 40.91 14.15
C GLN A 818 -20.58 42.09 14.65
N SER A 819 -19.29 42.14 14.31
CA SER A 819 -18.57 43.41 14.33
C SER A 819 -19.32 44.28 13.33
N GLY A 820 -20.26 45.06 13.88
CA GLY A 820 -21.03 46.03 13.13
C GLY A 820 -20.10 46.99 12.42
N SER A 821 -20.63 47.52 11.32
CA SER A 821 -20.24 48.79 10.68
C SER A 821 -18.89 48.94 9.98
N HIS A 822 -18.10 47.89 9.71
CA HIS A 822 -16.88 48.04 8.89
C HIS A 822 -16.85 47.26 7.56
N LYS A 823 -17.89 46.49 7.21
CA LYS A 823 -17.89 45.69 5.97
C LYS A 823 -18.10 46.49 4.68
N GLU A 824 -18.75 47.67 4.73
CA GLU A 824 -19.02 48.47 3.52
C GLU A 824 -17.97 49.54 3.21
N HIS A 825 -16.96 49.76 4.07
CA HIS A 825 -15.89 50.73 3.81
C HIS A 825 -14.54 50.12 3.40
N LEU A 826 -14.36 48.80 3.49
CA LEU A 826 -13.06 48.16 3.22
C LEU A 826 -12.91 47.54 1.81
N GLU A 827 -14.02 47.33 1.08
CA GLU A 827 -13.96 46.80 -0.30
C GLU A 827 -13.38 47.81 -1.31
N SER A 828 -13.30 49.11 -0.96
CA SER A 828 -12.69 50.16 -1.79
C SER A 828 -11.18 50.35 -1.58
N GLU A 829 -10.55 49.56 -0.70
CA GLU A 829 -9.14 49.70 -0.29
C GLU A 829 -8.24 48.51 -0.68
N VAL A 830 -8.70 47.60 -1.54
CA VAL A 830 -7.91 46.42 -1.97
C VAL A 830 -7.08 46.75 -3.21
N TRP A 831 -5.81 46.38 -3.19
CA TRP A 831 -4.88 46.57 -4.30
C TRP A 831 -4.81 45.35 -5.22
N THR A 832 -4.64 44.15 -4.66
CA THR A 832 -4.68 42.88 -5.42
C THR A 832 -5.52 41.83 -4.70
N ASN A 833 -6.41 41.16 -5.44
CA ASN A 833 -7.35 40.19 -4.87
C ASN A 833 -7.42 38.89 -5.69
N SER A 834 -6.55 37.93 -5.38
CA SER A 834 -6.57 36.60 -5.99
C SER A 834 -7.85 35.80 -5.68
N LYS A 835 -8.54 36.15 -4.59
CA LYS A 835 -9.72 35.44 -4.08
C LYS A 835 -10.92 35.52 -5.03
N GLU A 836 -11.09 36.65 -5.72
CA GLU A 836 -12.15 36.84 -6.71
C GLU A 836 -12.01 35.87 -7.90
N ASP A 837 -10.79 35.64 -8.36
CA ASP A 837 -10.55 34.68 -9.44
C ASP A 837 -10.73 33.25 -8.96
N ILE A 838 -10.30 32.93 -7.73
CA ILE A 838 -10.58 31.62 -7.12
C ILE A 838 -12.09 31.37 -7.09
N LEU A 839 -12.90 32.36 -6.68
CA LEU A 839 -14.36 32.28 -6.69
C LEU A 839 -14.93 32.05 -8.09
N LYS A 840 -14.48 32.82 -9.09
CA LYS A 840 -14.92 32.65 -10.50
C LYS A 840 -14.57 31.26 -11.03
N ILE A 841 -13.36 30.76 -10.75
CA ILE A 841 -12.92 29.43 -11.15
C ILE A 841 -13.76 28.36 -10.47
N ARG A 842 -13.97 28.46 -9.15
CA ARG A 842 -14.81 27.52 -8.40
C ARG A 842 -16.23 27.47 -8.95
N ASN A 843 -16.89 28.62 -9.14
CA ASN A 843 -18.25 28.69 -9.70
C ASN A 843 -18.38 28.02 -11.07
N HIS A 844 -17.35 28.09 -11.92
CA HIS A 844 -17.36 27.39 -13.20
C HIS A 844 -17.10 25.89 -13.09
N THR A 845 -16.22 25.47 -12.18
CA THR A 845 -15.82 24.05 -12.04
C THR A 845 -16.76 23.23 -11.17
N GLU A 846 -17.46 23.86 -10.22
CA GLU A 846 -18.36 23.22 -9.25
C GLU A 846 -19.80 23.13 -9.78
N THR A 847 -19.98 22.65 -11.01
CA THR A 847 -21.27 22.58 -11.73
C THR A 847 -22.01 21.24 -11.57
N LEU A 848 -21.59 20.38 -10.65
CA LEU A 848 -22.19 19.06 -10.47
C LEU A 848 -23.60 19.16 -9.88
N GLU A 849 -24.62 18.87 -10.69
CA GLU A 849 -26.01 18.76 -10.25
C GLU A 849 -26.32 17.35 -9.72
N CYS A 850 -26.29 17.18 -8.41
CA CYS A 850 -26.72 15.94 -7.74
C CYS A 850 -27.40 16.24 -6.41
N GLY A 851 -28.27 15.35 -5.94
CA GLY A 851 -28.97 15.50 -4.65
C GLY A 851 -30.02 16.62 -4.61
N ILE A 852 -30.31 17.26 -5.76
CA ILE A 852 -31.30 18.34 -5.87
C ILE A 852 -32.60 17.76 -6.47
N PRO A 853 -33.68 17.64 -5.69
CA PRO A 853 -34.97 17.18 -6.21
C PRO A 853 -35.65 18.28 -7.05
N ASN A 854 -36.32 17.87 -8.12
CA ASN A 854 -37.19 18.74 -8.90
C ASN A 854 -38.51 18.98 -8.14
N MET A 855 -38.56 20.07 -7.40
CA MET A 855 -39.68 20.42 -6.53
C MET A 855 -40.98 20.77 -7.27
N GLN A 856 -40.91 21.15 -8.56
CA GLN A 856 -42.09 21.44 -9.38
C GLN A 856 -42.88 20.18 -9.74
N TYR A 857 -42.25 19.00 -9.67
CA TYR A 857 -42.81 17.74 -10.12
C TYR A 857 -43.27 16.81 -8.99
N VAL A 858 -43.20 17.26 -7.73
CA VAL A 858 -43.74 16.51 -6.59
C VAL A 858 -45.26 16.69 -6.58
N HIS A 859 -46.01 15.60 -6.84
CA HIS A 859 -47.47 15.64 -6.77
C HIS A 859 -47.92 15.99 -5.35
N LYS A 860 -48.43 17.22 -5.16
CA LYS A 860 -49.06 17.69 -3.92
C LYS A 860 -50.55 17.79 -4.15
N THR A 861 -51.37 17.04 -3.41
CA THR A 861 -52.81 17.31 -3.30
C THR A 861 -53.05 18.44 -2.30
N GLU A 862 -54.01 19.32 -2.56
CA GLU A 862 -54.31 20.49 -1.70
C GLU A 862 -54.72 20.12 -0.25
N GLU A 863 -55.19 18.89 -0.01
CA GLU A 863 -55.62 18.44 1.33
C GLU A 863 -54.47 18.22 2.32
N GLU A 864 -53.23 18.04 1.87
CA GLU A 864 -52.12 17.57 2.72
C GLU A 864 -51.21 18.67 3.27
N LEU A 865 -51.35 19.92 2.79
CA LEU A 865 -50.70 21.08 3.42
C LEU A 865 -51.18 21.35 4.87
N ARG A 866 -52.26 20.68 5.31
CA ARG A 866 -52.93 20.91 6.61
C ARG A 866 -52.62 19.85 7.69
N ARG A 867 -51.91 18.75 7.39
CA ARG A 867 -51.62 17.71 8.40
C ARG A 867 -50.28 17.93 9.09
N ARG A 868 -50.30 18.42 10.34
CA ARG A 868 -49.21 18.20 11.31
C ARG A 868 -49.37 16.81 11.90
N THR A 869 -48.38 15.92 11.82
CA THR A 869 -48.49 14.58 12.43
C THR A 869 -47.17 14.04 12.99
N LYS A 870 -47.31 13.21 14.03
CA LYS A 870 -46.28 12.75 14.99
C LYS A 870 -45.27 11.76 14.39
N ARG A 871 -44.01 11.90 14.82
CA ARG A 871 -42.84 11.04 14.57
C ARG A 871 -43.18 9.54 14.70
N ALA A 872 -43.05 8.77 13.60
CA ALA A 872 -43.28 7.32 13.58
C ALA A 872 -42.01 6.54 13.24
N VAL A 873 -41.64 5.60 14.11
CA VAL A 873 -40.44 4.72 14.04
C VAL A 873 -40.43 3.77 12.82
N TRP A 874 -41.54 3.65 12.09
CA TRP A 874 -41.75 2.67 11.01
C TRP A 874 -42.00 3.30 9.63
N GLY A 875 -41.63 4.57 9.47
CA GLY A 875 -41.67 5.33 8.22
C GLY A 875 -43.05 5.84 7.81
N GLU A 876 -43.06 7.04 7.23
CA GLU A 876 -44.22 7.70 6.64
C GLU A 876 -44.37 7.29 5.16
N GLU A 877 -45.60 7.31 4.65
CA GLU A 877 -45.84 7.08 3.23
C GLU A 877 -45.20 8.20 2.41
N ALA A 878 -44.37 7.84 1.42
CA ALA A 878 -43.79 8.81 0.51
C ALA A 878 -44.85 9.25 -0.51
N MET A 879 -44.88 10.54 -0.84
CA MET A 879 -45.67 11.03 -1.97
C MET A 879 -45.10 10.48 -3.29
N PRO A 880 -45.92 10.35 -4.35
CA PRO A 880 -45.43 10.06 -5.68
C PRO A 880 -44.32 11.04 -6.07
N THR A 881 -43.26 10.54 -6.70
CA THR A 881 -42.10 11.32 -7.19
C THR A 881 -41.33 12.13 -6.12
N GLN A 882 -41.60 11.93 -4.82
CA GLN A 882 -40.91 12.64 -3.74
C GLN A 882 -39.41 12.32 -3.65
N ILE A 883 -39.03 11.06 -3.83
CA ILE A 883 -37.64 10.59 -3.71
C ILE A 883 -37.13 10.17 -5.09
N GLN A 884 -36.62 11.15 -5.84
CA GLN A 884 -36.36 11.03 -7.29
C GLN A 884 -35.12 10.20 -7.66
N TRP A 885 -34.24 9.93 -6.70
CA TRP A 885 -33.08 9.03 -6.87
C TRP A 885 -33.38 7.58 -6.49
N HIS A 886 -34.54 7.29 -5.90
CA HIS A 886 -34.90 5.93 -5.48
C HIS A 886 -35.22 5.07 -6.70
N VAL A 887 -34.63 3.87 -6.76
CA VAL A 887 -34.91 2.91 -7.84
C VAL A 887 -35.28 1.54 -7.29
N ALA A 888 -36.13 0.83 -8.01
CA ALA A 888 -36.49 -0.55 -7.71
C ALA A 888 -35.66 -1.51 -8.56
N VAL A 889 -35.00 -2.47 -7.91
CA VAL A 889 -34.30 -3.58 -8.56
C VAL A 889 -35.28 -4.74 -8.64
N GLN A 890 -35.76 -5.01 -9.86
CA GLN A 890 -36.72 -6.08 -10.15
C GLN A 890 -36.02 -7.30 -10.72
N GLU A 891 -36.35 -8.48 -10.20
CA GLU A 891 -35.91 -9.79 -10.71
C GLU A 891 -37.15 -10.67 -10.92
N ASP A 892 -37.26 -11.32 -12.08
CA ASP A 892 -38.37 -12.23 -12.44
C ASP A 892 -39.78 -11.66 -12.16
N GLY A 893 -39.96 -10.36 -12.45
CA GLY A 893 -41.24 -9.65 -12.27
C GLY A 893 -41.55 -9.20 -10.85
N LYS A 894 -40.68 -9.45 -9.86
CA LYS A 894 -40.86 -9.03 -8.47
C LYS A 894 -39.78 -8.04 -8.03
N VAL A 895 -40.18 -6.98 -7.32
CA VAL A 895 -39.22 -6.04 -6.71
C VAL A 895 -38.49 -6.76 -5.57
N ARG A 896 -37.18 -6.95 -5.73
CA ARG A 896 -36.33 -7.67 -4.77
C ARG A 896 -35.68 -6.72 -3.78
N CYS A 897 -35.10 -5.64 -4.27
CA CYS A 897 -34.39 -4.64 -3.47
C CYS A 897 -34.58 -3.23 -4.01
N SER A 898 -34.15 -2.26 -3.21
CA SER A 898 -34.01 -0.86 -3.62
C SER A 898 -32.57 -0.56 -4.05
N GLY A 899 -32.39 0.52 -4.80
CA GLY A 899 -31.11 1.12 -5.13
C GLY A 899 -31.20 2.63 -5.19
N ALA A 900 -30.08 3.28 -5.50
CA ALA A 900 -29.98 4.72 -5.67
C ALA A 900 -29.36 5.05 -7.02
N TYR A 901 -29.96 5.99 -7.76
CA TYR A 901 -29.44 6.45 -9.04
C TYR A 901 -28.31 7.46 -8.84
N LEU A 902 -27.13 7.20 -9.40
CA LEU A 902 -25.93 8.04 -9.23
C LEU A 902 -25.72 9.06 -10.35
N GLY A 903 -26.50 8.98 -11.44
CA GLY A 903 -26.28 9.78 -12.65
C GLY A 903 -25.55 9.01 -13.75
N GLY A 904 -25.60 9.56 -14.97
CA GLY A 904 -25.16 8.85 -16.17
C GLY A 904 -25.94 7.55 -16.33
N CYS A 905 -25.24 6.42 -16.34
CA CYS A 905 -25.85 5.09 -16.49
C CYS A 905 -25.53 4.14 -15.35
N TRP A 906 -25.45 4.69 -14.14
CA TRP A 906 -25.03 3.97 -12.94
C TRP A 906 -26.07 4.02 -11.83
N VAL A 907 -26.32 2.85 -11.26
CA VAL A 907 -27.17 2.65 -10.08
C VAL A 907 -26.35 1.95 -9.01
N LEU A 908 -26.44 2.44 -7.77
CA LEU A 908 -25.87 1.84 -6.59
C LEU A 908 -26.89 0.94 -5.90
N THR A 909 -26.46 -0.24 -5.47
CA THR A 909 -27.27 -1.11 -4.61
C THR A 909 -26.35 -1.96 -3.71
N ALA A 910 -26.94 -2.75 -2.81
CA ALA A 910 -26.21 -3.68 -1.98
C ALA A 910 -25.83 -4.95 -2.75
N ALA A 911 -24.68 -5.55 -2.45
CA ALA A 911 -24.21 -6.75 -3.12
C ALA A 911 -25.10 -7.98 -2.86
N ASN A 912 -25.64 -8.12 -1.65
CA ASN A 912 -26.56 -9.19 -1.27
C ASN A 912 -27.91 -9.15 -2.03
N CYS A 913 -28.22 -8.03 -2.68
CA CYS A 913 -29.44 -7.83 -3.44
C CYS A 913 -29.38 -8.36 -4.87
N VAL A 914 -28.17 -8.55 -5.42
CA VAL A 914 -27.97 -8.83 -6.85
C VAL A 914 -27.06 -10.02 -7.11
N TRP A 915 -27.30 -10.69 -8.23
CA TRP A 915 -26.45 -11.76 -8.74
C TRP A 915 -25.78 -11.31 -10.05
N PRO A 916 -24.67 -11.92 -10.47
CA PRO A 916 -23.99 -11.58 -11.73
C PRO A 916 -24.75 -12.11 -12.97
N LYS A 917 -26.07 -11.93 -13.01
CA LYS A 917 -27.00 -12.32 -14.09
C LYS A 917 -27.76 -11.06 -14.56
N PRO A 918 -27.19 -10.23 -15.45
CA PRO A 918 -27.81 -8.96 -15.84
C PRO A 918 -29.15 -9.15 -16.57
N ARG A 919 -29.33 -10.26 -17.32
CA ARG A 919 -30.54 -10.51 -18.12
C ARG A 919 -31.81 -10.75 -17.30
N SER A 920 -31.70 -11.14 -16.03
CA SER A 920 -32.86 -11.35 -15.15
C SER A 920 -33.27 -10.08 -14.39
N ILE A 921 -32.48 -9.00 -14.48
CA ILE A 921 -32.67 -7.80 -13.68
C ILE A 921 -33.13 -6.62 -14.54
N TRP A 922 -34.15 -5.93 -14.04
CA TRP A 922 -34.70 -4.70 -14.60
C TRP A 922 -34.69 -3.62 -13.53
N ILE A 923 -34.33 -2.39 -13.92
CA ILE A 923 -34.35 -1.24 -13.01
C ILE A 923 -35.59 -0.41 -13.34
N LYS A 924 -36.40 -0.13 -12.32
CA LYS A 924 -37.55 0.77 -12.44
C LYS A 924 -37.30 2.07 -11.68
N PHE A 925 -37.47 3.19 -12.37
CA PHE A 925 -37.37 4.54 -11.82
C PHE A 925 -38.76 5.07 -11.51
N SER A 926 -38.89 6.00 -10.55
CA SER A 926 -40.18 6.65 -10.23
C SER A 926 -41.31 5.64 -9.96
N LEU A 927 -40.98 4.52 -9.29
CA LEU A 927 -41.95 3.53 -8.86
C LEU A 927 -42.47 3.93 -7.47
N TRP A 928 -43.78 4.06 -7.30
CA TRP A 928 -44.39 4.39 -6.01
C TRP A 928 -45.01 3.15 -5.35
N LYS A 929 -45.85 2.42 -6.10
CA LYS A 929 -46.44 1.14 -5.67
C LYS A 929 -45.78 -0.02 -6.41
N LYS A 930 -45.48 -1.12 -5.72
CA LYS A 930 -44.76 -2.29 -6.30
C LYS A 930 -45.41 -2.87 -7.57
N LEU A 931 -46.74 -2.80 -7.67
CA LEU A 931 -47.53 -3.43 -8.73
C LEU A 931 -48.18 -2.41 -9.70
N SER A 932 -48.07 -1.11 -9.44
CA SER A 932 -48.71 -0.07 -10.24
C SER A 932 -47.66 0.83 -10.87
N LEU A 933 -47.59 0.81 -12.21
CA LEU A 933 -46.76 1.73 -12.97
C LEU A 933 -47.44 3.09 -13.04
N LEU A 934 -46.67 4.16 -12.83
CA LEU A 934 -47.10 5.53 -13.11
C LEU A 934 -46.70 5.88 -14.54
N SER A 935 -47.32 6.92 -15.12
CA SER A 935 -46.89 7.49 -16.41
C SER A 935 -45.44 7.98 -16.39
N THR A 936 -44.89 8.19 -15.20
CA THR A 936 -43.54 8.69 -14.93
C THR A 936 -42.52 7.57 -14.71
N THR A 937 -42.96 6.30 -14.70
CA THR A 937 -42.13 5.14 -14.40
C THR A 937 -41.34 4.69 -15.62
N ASP A 938 -40.02 4.90 -15.60
CA ASP A 938 -39.13 4.37 -16.61
C ASP A 938 -38.61 2.98 -16.22
N ILE A 939 -38.46 2.10 -17.21
CA ILE A 939 -37.98 0.75 -17.03
C ILE A 939 -36.78 0.54 -17.95
N THR A 940 -35.61 0.28 -17.37
CA THR A 940 -34.35 0.16 -18.12
C THR A 940 -33.70 -1.20 -17.88
N PRO A 941 -33.26 -1.91 -18.94
CA PRO A 941 -32.54 -3.16 -18.80
C PRO A 941 -31.09 -2.93 -18.33
N VAL A 942 -30.49 -3.98 -17.76
CA VAL A 942 -29.13 -3.94 -17.20
C VAL A 942 -28.08 -4.45 -18.20
N LYS A 943 -27.03 -3.66 -18.43
CA LYS A 943 -25.87 -4.03 -19.26
C LYS A 943 -24.89 -4.90 -18.48
N LYS A 944 -24.55 -4.49 -17.26
CA LYS A 944 -23.54 -5.15 -16.43
C LYS A 944 -23.79 -4.91 -14.94
N ILE A 945 -23.46 -5.90 -14.12
CA ILE A 945 -23.50 -5.80 -12.66
C ILE A 945 -22.06 -6.01 -12.15
N ILE A 946 -21.60 -5.11 -11.31
CA ILE A 946 -20.26 -5.08 -10.72
C ILE A 946 -20.42 -5.17 -9.20
N ILE A 947 -20.33 -6.40 -8.68
CA ILE A 947 -20.29 -6.65 -7.24
C ILE A 947 -18.87 -6.39 -6.73
N HIS A 948 -18.74 -5.80 -5.54
CA HIS A 948 -17.43 -5.58 -4.93
C HIS A 948 -16.63 -6.89 -4.85
N ARG A 949 -15.34 -6.85 -5.21
CA ARG A 949 -14.52 -8.06 -5.35
C ARG A 949 -14.30 -8.80 -4.03
N GLU A 950 -14.30 -8.04 -2.94
CA GLU A 950 -14.11 -8.49 -1.56
C GLU A 950 -15.43 -8.50 -0.76
N TYR A 951 -16.58 -8.52 -1.44
CA TYR A 951 -17.87 -8.70 -0.77
C TYR A 951 -17.93 -10.07 -0.08
N ASN A 952 -18.16 -10.08 1.24
CA ASN A 952 -18.34 -11.29 2.02
C ASN A 952 -19.82 -11.46 2.43
N PRO A 953 -20.52 -12.51 1.98
CA PRO A 953 -21.94 -12.70 2.28
C PRO A 953 -22.22 -13.13 3.73
N ARG A 954 -21.21 -13.56 4.50
CA ARG A 954 -21.38 -13.96 5.91
C ARG A 954 -21.26 -12.76 6.86
N THR A 955 -20.22 -11.95 6.67
CA THR A 955 -19.95 -10.77 7.50
C THR A 955 -20.63 -9.51 6.98
N TYR A 956 -21.15 -9.51 5.75
CA TYR A 956 -21.65 -8.32 5.04
C TYR A 956 -20.60 -7.23 4.81
N GLU A 957 -19.31 -7.55 4.97
CA GLU A 957 -18.22 -6.66 4.59
C GLU A 957 -18.26 -6.37 3.08
N ASN A 958 -18.01 -5.10 2.73
CA ASN A 958 -18.06 -4.61 1.36
C ASN A 958 -19.38 -4.95 0.63
N ASN A 959 -20.53 -4.88 1.32
CA ASN A 959 -21.86 -5.15 0.76
C ASN A 959 -22.34 -4.04 -0.20
N ILE A 960 -21.62 -3.85 -1.30
CA ILE A 960 -21.84 -2.80 -2.30
C ILE A 960 -21.73 -3.36 -3.72
N ALA A 961 -22.62 -2.93 -4.61
CA ALA A 961 -22.63 -3.29 -6.01
C ALA A 961 -23.07 -2.12 -6.90
N LEU A 962 -22.47 -2.05 -8.08
CA LEU A 962 -22.83 -1.09 -9.13
C LEU A 962 -23.55 -1.81 -10.27
N ILE A 963 -24.64 -1.22 -10.74
CA ILE A 963 -25.40 -1.67 -11.89
C ILE A 963 -25.22 -0.64 -13.01
N GLN A 964 -24.71 -1.12 -14.15
CA GLN A 964 -24.60 -0.33 -15.38
C GLN A 964 -25.83 -0.58 -16.25
N LEU A 965 -26.54 0.47 -16.62
CA LEU A 965 -27.72 0.43 -17.48
C LEU A 965 -27.33 0.26 -18.96
N VAL A 966 -28.27 -0.24 -19.76
CA VAL A 966 -28.11 -0.26 -21.23
C VAL A 966 -28.29 1.17 -21.77
N GLU A 967 -27.38 1.57 -22.65
CA GLU A 967 -27.44 2.86 -23.37
C GLU A 967 -28.52 2.81 -24.45
N LEU A 968 -29.19 3.93 -24.68
CA LEU A 968 -30.17 4.11 -25.73
C LEU A 968 -29.51 4.04 -27.11
N PRO A 969 -30.21 3.57 -28.16
CA PRO A 969 -29.66 3.60 -29.50
C PRO A 969 -29.27 5.03 -29.91
N GLN A 970 -28.07 5.19 -30.47
CA GLN A 970 -27.54 6.45 -31.04
C GLN A 970 -27.18 7.57 -30.03
N VAL A 971 -27.44 7.41 -28.73
CA VAL A 971 -27.10 8.39 -27.69
C VAL A 971 -26.34 7.70 -26.55
N LYS A 972 -25.38 8.37 -25.91
CA LYS A 972 -24.64 7.84 -24.74
C LYS A 972 -25.43 7.89 -23.43
N GLU A 973 -26.72 8.18 -23.50
CA GLU A 973 -27.65 8.24 -22.37
C GLU A 973 -28.41 6.90 -22.25
N CYS A 974 -28.98 6.61 -21.09
CA CYS A 974 -29.72 5.36 -20.82
C CYS A 974 -31.15 5.62 -20.33
N LEU A 975 -31.51 6.89 -20.17
CA LEU A 975 -32.82 7.34 -19.76
C LEU A 975 -33.19 8.51 -20.67
N HIS A 976 -34.45 8.55 -21.10
CA HIS A 976 -34.99 9.77 -21.68
C HIS A 976 -35.11 10.83 -20.58
N PRO A 977 -35.08 12.13 -20.92
CA PRO A 977 -35.27 13.19 -19.94
C PRO A 977 -36.57 12.98 -19.15
N ASN A 978 -36.44 12.68 -17.86
CA ASN A 978 -37.57 12.42 -16.97
C ASN A 978 -37.50 13.37 -15.76
N PRO A 979 -38.46 14.29 -15.59
CA PRO A 979 -38.45 15.27 -14.50
C PRO A 979 -38.60 14.63 -13.11
N ALA A 980 -39.04 13.37 -13.03
CA ALA A 980 -39.19 12.59 -11.80
C ALA A 980 -37.92 11.84 -11.38
N VAL A 981 -36.84 11.90 -12.17
CA VAL A 981 -35.60 11.16 -11.93
C VAL A 981 -34.44 12.14 -11.79
N ARG A 982 -33.79 12.11 -10.62
CA ARG A 982 -32.61 12.94 -10.33
C ARG A 982 -31.53 12.09 -9.67
N PRO A 983 -30.24 12.33 -9.96
CA PRO A 983 -29.16 11.58 -9.35
C PRO A 983 -28.90 12.02 -7.90
N VAL A 984 -28.46 11.09 -7.05
CA VAL A 984 -27.93 11.39 -5.71
C VAL A 984 -26.41 11.55 -5.76
N CYS A 985 -25.86 12.44 -4.93
CA CYS A 985 -24.42 12.63 -4.84
C CYS A 985 -23.72 11.43 -4.18
N VAL A 986 -22.48 11.15 -4.60
CA VAL A 986 -21.61 10.15 -3.97
C VAL A 986 -20.66 10.86 -3.00
N PRO A 987 -20.63 10.49 -1.71
CA PRO A 987 -19.66 11.04 -0.78
C PRO A 987 -18.25 10.55 -1.11
N TRP A 988 -17.25 11.44 -1.09
CA TRP A 988 -15.84 11.08 -1.31
C TRP A 988 -15.02 10.98 -0.02
N SER A 989 -15.58 11.43 1.11
CA SER A 989 -14.97 11.35 2.44
C SER A 989 -15.98 10.86 3.46
N SER A 990 -15.53 10.02 4.40
CA SER A 990 -16.33 9.56 5.55
C SER A 990 -16.63 10.68 6.55
N LEU A 991 -15.89 11.79 6.51
CA LEU A 991 -16.04 12.91 7.44
C LEU A 991 -17.10 13.93 7.01
N GLN A 992 -17.73 13.77 5.83
CA GLN A 992 -18.80 14.64 5.37
C GLN A 992 -20.05 14.57 6.26
N PHE A 993 -20.31 13.41 6.86
CA PHE A 993 -21.47 13.16 7.69
C PHE A 993 -21.00 12.63 9.06
N PRO A 994 -20.77 13.51 10.04
CA PRO A 994 -20.30 13.11 11.37
C PRO A 994 -21.38 12.34 12.16
N PRO A 995 -21.03 11.73 13.30
CA PRO A 995 -22.01 11.14 14.20
C PRO A 995 -23.15 12.10 14.58
N HIS A 996 -24.33 11.54 14.86
CA HIS A 996 -25.58 12.26 15.15
C HIS A 996 -26.19 13.06 13.98
N TYR A 997 -25.58 13.02 12.79
CA TYR A 997 -26.19 13.58 11.59
C TYR A 997 -27.51 12.86 11.26
N THR A 998 -28.54 13.61 10.87
CA THR A 998 -29.84 13.05 10.52
C THR A 998 -29.87 12.70 9.03
N CYS A 999 -30.11 11.42 8.73
CA CYS A 999 -30.19 10.87 7.39
C CYS A 999 -31.62 10.39 7.10
N THR A 1000 -31.96 10.22 5.82
CA THR A 1000 -33.24 9.69 5.38
C THR A 1000 -33.07 8.32 4.74
N VAL A 1001 -33.85 7.34 5.20
CA VAL A 1001 -33.93 5.99 4.61
C VAL A 1001 -35.26 5.82 3.88
N SER A 1002 -35.27 5.10 2.76
CA SER A 1002 -36.49 4.84 1.98
C SER A 1002 -36.52 3.41 1.44
N GLY A 1003 -37.72 2.82 1.34
CA GLY A 1003 -37.91 1.48 0.79
C GLY A 1003 -39.31 0.90 1.02
N TRP A 1004 -39.54 -0.30 0.48
CA TRP A 1004 -40.81 -1.03 0.60
C TRP A 1004 -40.70 -2.23 1.55
N GLY A 1005 -40.23 -1.97 2.78
CA GLY A 1005 -40.03 -2.97 3.81
C GLY A 1005 -41.33 -3.52 4.42
N HIS A 1006 -41.31 -3.78 5.73
CA HIS A 1006 -42.46 -4.25 6.49
C HIS A 1006 -43.04 -3.11 7.33
N ASP A 1007 -44.36 -3.15 7.58
CA ASP A 1007 -45.00 -2.25 8.54
C ASP A 1007 -44.82 -2.74 9.99
N LYS A 1008 -45.49 -2.05 10.93
CA LYS A 1008 -45.46 -2.35 12.37
C LYS A 1008 -45.91 -3.78 12.71
N GLU A 1009 -46.76 -4.36 11.87
CA GLU A 1009 -47.36 -5.68 12.05
C GLU A 1009 -46.56 -6.76 11.32
N GLY A 1010 -45.44 -6.39 10.68
CA GLY A 1010 -44.61 -7.29 9.90
C GLY A 1010 -45.16 -7.59 8.51
N ALA A 1011 -46.24 -6.91 8.08
CA ALA A 1011 -46.83 -7.10 6.76
C ALA A 1011 -46.04 -6.34 5.69
N LYS A 1012 -45.98 -6.91 4.48
CA LYS A 1012 -45.24 -6.32 3.35
C LYS A 1012 -45.95 -5.06 2.88
N VAL A 1013 -45.26 -3.93 2.88
CA VAL A 1013 -45.82 -2.66 2.42
C VAL A 1013 -45.75 -2.60 0.88
N ASN A 1014 -46.86 -2.22 0.26
CA ASN A 1014 -46.98 -2.05 -1.19
C ASN A 1014 -46.58 -0.65 -1.68
N THR A 1015 -46.72 0.37 -0.83
CA THR A 1015 -46.37 1.76 -1.11
C THR A 1015 -44.99 2.11 -0.56
N LEU A 1016 -44.25 2.96 -1.27
CA LEU A 1016 -42.92 3.43 -0.84
C LEU A 1016 -43.04 4.22 0.47
N ARG A 1017 -42.16 3.93 1.43
CA ARG A 1017 -42.07 4.65 2.70
C ARG A 1017 -40.69 5.25 2.91
N TRP A 1018 -40.62 6.26 3.78
CA TRP A 1018 -39.37 6.89 4.19
C TRP A 1018 -39.37 7.28 5.66
N ALA A 1019 -38.19 7.37 6.27
CA ALA A 1019 -38.01 7.75 7.66
C ALA A 1019 -36.71 8.52 7.87
N ASN A 1020 -36.68 9.39 8.89
CA ASN A 1020 -35.44 10.02 9.35
C ASN A 1020 -34.80 9.20 10.46
N VAL A 1021 -33.51 8.93 10.31
CA VAL A 1021 -32.64 8.17 11.23
C VAL A 1021 -31.41 9.02 11.57
N SER A 1022 -30.74 8.73 12.67
CA SER A 1022 -29.60 9.55 13.13
C SER A 1022 -28.38 8.66 13.28
N LEU A 1023 -27.25 9.06 12.70
CA LEU A 1023 -26.02 8.27 12.74
C LEU A 1023 -25.55 8.04 14.19
N ILE A 1024 -25.20 6.79 14.51
CA ILE A 1024 -24.82 6.39 15.87
C ILE A 1024 -23.29 6.19 15.93
N PRO A 1025 -22.56 6.88 16.82
CA PRO A 1025 -21.15 6.60 17.05
C PRO A 1025 -20.95 5.29 17.82
N ASN A 1026 -19.75 4.71 17.74
CA ASN A 1026 -19.34 3.54 18.53
C ASN A 1026 -20.26 2.31 18.39
N CYS A 1027 -20.60 1.95 17.16
CA CYS A 1027 -21.36 0.74 16.83
C CYS A 1027 -20.72 -0.56 17.33
N GLU A 1028 -19.40 -0.56 17.53
CA GLU A 1028 -18.64 -1.69 18.06
C GLU A 1028 -19.15 -2.12 19.43
N SER A 1029 -19.59 -1.17 20.27
CA SER A 1029 -20.19 -1.49 21.57
C SER A 1029 -21.50 -2.29 21.46
N TYR A 1030 -22.31 -2.02 20.43
CA TYR A 1030 -23.62 -2.66 20.22
C TYR A 1030 -23.50 -4.01 19.51
N TYR A 1031 -22.64 -4.08 18.49
CA TYR A 1031 -22.57 -5.22 17.57
C TYR A 1031 -21.31 -6.08 17.74
N LYS A 1032 -20.33 -5.63 18.54
CA LYS A 1032 -19.07 -6.33 18.83
C LYS A 1032 -18.39 -6.82 17.54
N GLU A 1033 -18.09 -8.11 17.46
CA GLU A 1033 -17.44 -8.77 16.33
C GLU A 1033 -18.25 -8.75 15.00
N ARG A 1034 -19.51 -8.29 15.01
CA ARG A 1034 -20.33 -8.18 13.79
C ARG A 1034 -20.18 -6.83 13.08
N TYR A 1035 -19.54 -5.86 13.72
CA TYR A 1035 -19.26 -4.56 13.11
C TYR A 1035 -17.85 -4.58 12.51
N HIS A 1036 -17.75 -4.23 11.23
CA HIS A 1036 -16.49 -4.21 10.49
C HIS A 1036 -16.21 -2.80 9.94
N LYS A 1037 -14.93 -2.50 9.70
CA LYS A 1037 -14.50 -1.23 9.11
C LYS A 1037 -15.20 -1.01 7.75
N GLY A 1038 -15.79 0.18 7.57
CA GLY A 1038 -16.59 0.53 6.38
C GLY A 1038 -18.11 0.37 6.54
N MET A 1039 -18.58 -0.12 7.69
CA MET A 1039 -20.00 -0.07 8.06
C MET A 1039 -20.35 1.24 8.78
N MET A 1040 -21.65 1.55 8.85
CA MET A 1040 -22.19 2.70 9.57
C MET A 1040 -23.57 2.33 10.14
N CYS A 1041 -23.90 2.76 11.36
CA CYS A 1041 -25.21 2.55 11.96
C CYS A 1041 -26.00 3.84 12.07
N ALA A 1042 -27.33 3.72 12.00
CA ALA A 1042 -28.28 4.80 12.09
C ALA A 1042 -29.57 4.36 12.80
#